data_AF-A0A938T7H5-F1
#
_entry.id   AF-A0A938T7H5-F1
#
_cell.length_a   1.000
_cell.length_b   1.000
_cell.length_c   1.000
_cell.angle_alpha   90.00
_cell.angle_beta   90.00
_cell.angle_gamma   90.00
#
_symmetry.space_group_name_H-M   'P 1'
#
loop_
_entity.id
_entity.type
_entity.pdbx_description
1 polymer ?
#
loop_
_entity_poly.entity_id
_entity_poly.type
_entity_poly.pdbx_seq_one_letter_code
_entity_poly.pdbx_strand_id
1 'polypeptide(L)'
;MKSKAISTVRCRPLFCIVTILLGLYASTMDAVGQFTQVWKVNAGTYQLSSSGDNNRGAAYNPSTGNYLVANRARVRIYVYSGSTGALLDSLNMTGVSGGTIALIDVEVAADGAIYACNLVTSVAASAFKIYRWASEASGRVGSGNTAPTAAFSGTLANGANVRIGDAFDVAGSDTGTVILASGNAALSKVYKWTTTNGAAFTFADSLTGVVGQDAGAGISQVSAGGDFYTSKFSSGTSIKRYVSTGSSSTSISTGVTTAHADLHYFTAFGRNYVATAPEFTASGGGAKLIDVMDGEANARIYGKTPNLGTAANTNASGDVDVYVNSGDNSITLFVLVDNNGIAAYKTVISSGATVTWDGGAGTTKWSDAANWSTNSLPSPADDVVLDNSSVSGSYTVDVDASTLFSVRTLQIGYSGNTNTINLNITASTPELFFGDGLSGTDDLLISQGGVLQNSSTASSGDVLVRRLPSNDRFRIAGGGRVNHNCGRSVATPWFSAGPSQLDAAGTFEYQVNASTPSVSGRTYGHLSFAGKTHSISGSSALTVTDLLIPSGGGLTSTMSGDLNIAGNLTVGGTLTLGATQRIVFNGTSPQTISGNAVAVTGKMEISRSGGVSLGTNVTVSDSLVLSSGTLNIGGSLLTLNGGIGTQACRHSLRGNCFLSC
;
A
#
# COMPACT_ATOMS: atom_id res chain seq x y z
N MET A 1 -83.25 -24.28 40.87
CA MET A 1 -83.82 -22.92 40.82
C MET A 1 -83.24 -22.18 39.62
N LYS A 2 -84.12 -21.76 38.69
CA LYS A 2 -84.04 -20.76 37.59
C LYS A 2 -82.63 -20.31 37.12
N SER A 3 -82.20 -20.68 35.89
CA SER A 3 -82.26 -19.90 34.61
C SER A 3 -81.17 -18.81 34.49
N LYS A 4 -80.35 -18.61 33.44
CA LYS A 4 -80.45 -18.67 31.95
C LYS A 4 -79.01 -18.83 31.40
N ALA A 5 -78.72 -19.72 30.44
CA ALA A 5 -78.64 -19.50 28.97
C ALA A 5 -77.59 -18.43 28.54
N ILE A 6 -76.68 -18.62 27.57
CA ILE A 6 -76.92 -18.92 26.14
C ILE A 6 -75.61 -19.38 25.40
N SER A 7 -75.76 -20.43 24.59
CA SER A 7 -75.21 -20.80 23.25
C SER A 7 -73.71 -20.55 22.89
N THR A 8 -72.90 -21.62 22.72
CA THR A 8 -72.47 -22.33 21.48
C THR A 8 -71.68 -21.51 20.45
N VAL A 9 -70.48 -21.99 20.05
CA VAL A 9 -70.14 -22.43 18.67
C VAL A 9 -68.65 -22.83 18.53
N ARG A 10 -68.47 -24.08 18.05
CA ARG A 10 -67.40 -24.67 17.19
C ARG A 10 -65.91 -24.49 17.53
N CYS A 11 -65.32 -25.61 17.95
CA CYS A 11 -63.89 -25.88 17.92
C CYS A 11 -63.49 -26.38 16.50
N ARG A 12 -62.50 -25.73 15.87
CA ARG A 12 -61.66 -26.26 14.78
C ARG A 12 -60.20 -25.94 15.12
N PRO A 13 -59.24 -26.84 14.84
CA PRO A 13 -57.87 -26.70 15.30
C PRO A 13 -57.16 -25.57 14.54
N LEU A 14 -56.56 -24.67 15.30
CA LEU A 14 -55.71 -23.59 14.79
C LEU A 14 -54.39 -24.20 14.33
N PHE A 15 -54.07 -24.04 13.04
CA PHE A 15 -52.76 -24.26 12.46
C PHE A 15 -51.74 -23.41 13.24
N CYS A 16 -50.84 -24.04 14.00
CA CYS A 16 -49.64 -23.39 14.52
C CYS A 16 -48.71 -23.06 13.35
N ILE A 17 -48.79 -21.82 12.86
CA ILE A 17 -47.72 -21.22 12.06
C ILE A 17 -46.56 -21.00 13.02
N VAL A 18 -45.57 -21.89 12.96
CA VAL A 18 -44.25 -21.65 13.55
C VAL A 18 -43.58 -20.61 12.66
N THR A 19 -43.69 -19.33 13.05
CA THR A 19 -42.87 -18.27 12.50
C THR A 19 -41.45 -18.52 12.98
N ILE A 20 -40.65 -19.23 12.17
CA ILE A 20 -39.20 -19.30 12.34
C ILE A 20 -38.69 -17.88 12.09
N LEU A 21 -38.45 -17.15 13.18
CA LEU A 21 -37.74 -15.89 13.17
C LEU A 21 -36.29 -16.21 12.78
N LEU A 22 -36.01 -16.24 11.47
CA LEU A 22 -34.63 -16.17 10.97
C LEU A 22 -34.10 -14.80 11.39
N GLY A 23 -33.42 -14.77 12.53
CA GLY A 23 -32.55 -13.67 12.89
C GLY A 23 -31.48 -13.54 11.82
N LEU A 24 -31.64 -12.57 10.94
CA LEU A 24 -30.56 -12.01 10.15
C LEU A 24 -29.51 -11.52 11.16
N TYR A 25 -28.50 -12.35 11.44
CA TYR A 25 -27.24 -11.85 11.97
C TYR A 25 -26.53 -11.16 10.81
N ALA A 26 -26.83 -9.89 10.60
CA ALA A 26 -25.84 -9.01 10.02
C ALA A 26 -24.74 -8.87 11.08
N SER A 27 -23.69 -9.69 10.98
CA SER A 27 -22.46 -9.45 11.71
C SER A 27 -21.80 -8.22 11.07
N THR A 28 -22.18 -7.04 11.52
CA THR A 28 -21.19 -5.97 11.59
C THR A 28 -20.12 -6.51 12.53
N MET A 29 -18.92 -6.74 12.00
CA MET A 29 -17.73 -6.97 12.80
C MET A 29 -17.49 -5.69 13.63
N ASP A 30 -18.22 -5.53 14.72
CA ASP A 30 -17.84 -4.62 15.79
C ASP A 30 -16.63 -5.26 16.45
N ALA A 31 -15.45 -4.79 16.03
CA ALA A 31 -14.14 -5.17 16.54
C ALA A 31 -13.99 -4.76 18.02
N VAL A 32 -14.65 -5.49 18.91
CA VAL A 32 -14.41 -5.46 20.36
C VAL A 32 -13.62 -6.72 20.70
N GLY A 33 -12.31 -6.69 20.47
CA GLY A 33 -11.45 -7.84 20.78
C GLY A 33 -9.99 -7.80 20.33
N GLN A 34 -9.51 -6.75 19.67
CA GLN A 34 -8.14 -6.74 19.13
C GLN A 34 -7.08 -6.18 20.08
N PHE A 35 -7.46 -5.23 20.95
CA PHE A 35 -6.57 -4.64 21.93
C PHE A 35 -6.74 -5.25 23.32
N THR A 36 -5.63 -5.68 23.92
CA THR A 36 -5.54 -6.09 25.32
C THR A 36 -5.01 -4.93 26.15
N GLN A 37 -5.70 -4.55 27.23
CA GLN A 37 -5.17 -3.55 28.17
C GLN A 37 -3.94 -4.12 28.89
N VAL A 38 -2.80 -3.44 28.78
CA VAL A 38 -1.57 -3.78 29.51
C VAL A 38 -1.67 -3.22 30.93
N TRP A 39 -1.95 -1.93 31.04
CA TRP A 39 -2.17 -1.23 32.30
C TRP A 39 -3.05 0.00 32.08
N LYS A 40 -3.60 0.51 33.18
CA LYS A 40 -4.42 1.72 33.20
C LYS A 40 -4.24 2.43 34.53
N VAL A 41 -4.11 3.76 34.49
CA VAL A 41 -4.09 4.64 35.65
C VAL A 41 -5.21 5.66 35.49
N ASN A 42 -6.21 5.60 36.38
CA ASN A 42 -7.30 6.57 36.36
C ASN A 42 -6.81 7.96 36.79
N ALA A 43 -7.45 9.00 36.26
CA ALA A 43 -7.35 10.35 36.80
C ALA A 43 -7.95 10.46 38.21
N GLY A 44 -7.69 11.59 38.87
CA GLY A 44 -8.10 11.86 40.26
C GLY A 44 -6.93 11.79 41.25
N THR A 45 -5.70 11.72 40.75
CA THR A 45 -4.48 11.80 41.56
C THR A 45 -3.90 13.21 41.50
N TYR A 46 -2.82 13.43 42.28
CA TYR A 46 -2.08 14.68 42.21
C TYR A 46 -1.51 14.90 40.78
N GLN A 47 -0.97 13.85 40.16
CA GLN A 47 -0.27 13.91 38.88
C GLN A 47 -1.22 13.94 37.66
N LEU A 48 -2.33 13.21 37.75
CA LEU A 48 -3.36 13.09 36.71
C LEU A 48 -4.68 13.68 37.23
N SER A 49 -4.99 14.91 36.81
CA SER A 49 -6.19 15.61 37.25
C SER A 49 -7.44 15.04 36.57
N SER A 50 -8.54 14.91 37.31
CA SER A 50 -9.84 14.48 36.78
C SER A 50 -10.71 15.64 36.30
N SER A 51 -10.17 16.86 36.25
CA SER A 51 -10.85 18.08 35.81
C SER A 51 -9.85 19.17 35.45
N GLY A 52 -10.33 20.22 34.78
CA GLY A 52 -9.55 21.42 34.45
C GLY A 52 -8.67 21.28 33.21
N ASP A 53 -8.77 20.14 32.53
CA ASP A 53 -8.12 19.85 31.27
C ASP A 53 -6.59 19.96 31.33
N ASN A 54 -6.03 19.41 32.41
CA ASN A 54 -4.67 19.72 32.85
C ASN A 54 -3.60 18.81 32.26
N ASN A 55 -3.99 17.68 31.69
CA ASN A 55 -3.08 16.69 31.12
C ASN A 55 -3.41 16.56 29.62
N ARG A 56 -2.58 17.16 28.77
CA ARG A 56 -2.88 17.27 27.32
C ARG A 56 -1.85 16.60 26.42
N GLY A 57 -0.57 16.78 26.70
CA GLY A 57 0.52 16.12 25.97
C GLY A 57 1.18 14.99 26.75
N ALA A 58 1.61 13.96 26.05
CA ALA A 58 2.31 12.81 26.57
C ALA A 58 2.99 11.95 25.49
N ALA A 59 4.28 11.67 25.66
CA ALA A 59 5.07 10.89 24.72
C ALA A 59 5.76 9.69 25.37
N TYR A 60 5.98 8.63 24.58
CA TYR A 60 6.78 7.47 24.93
C TYR A 60 8.25 7.70 24.57
N ASN A 61 9.15 7.39 25.50
CA ASN A 61 10.58 7.46 25.23
C ASN A 61 11.12 6.10 24.76
N PRO A 62 11.48 5.94 23.48
CA PRO A 62 11.98 4.67 22.96
C PRO A 62 13.34 4.26 23.56
N SER A 63 14.12 5.20 24.09
CA SER A 63 15.44 4.92 24.69
C SER A 63 15.36 4.35 26.10
N THR A 64 14.25 4.55 26.80
CA THR A 64 14.12 4.13 28.21
C THR A 64 12.90 3.25 28.49
N GLY A 65 11.95 3.19 27.55
CA GLY A 65 10.69 2.47 27.71
C GLY A 65 9.70 3.13 28.67
N ASN A 66 9.83 4.44 28.91
CA ASN A 66 8.97 5.18 29.85
C ASN A 66 8.00 6.10 29.11
N TYR A 67 6.87 6.41 29.77
CA TYR A 67 5.82 7.27 29.25
C TYR A 67 5.79 8.59 30.03
N LEU A 68 5.97 9.70 29.33
CA LEU A 68 6.07 11.04 29.89
C LEU A 68 4.72 11.73 29.74
N VAL A 69 4.24 12.39 30.80
CA VAL A 69 2.93 13.06 30.77
C VAL A 69 3.07 14.49 31.28
N ALA A 70 2.71 15.46 30.45
CA ALA A 70 2.67 16.86 30.81
C ALA A 70 1.45 17.19 31.68
N ASN A 71 1.67 17.95 32.75
CA ASN A 71 0.62 18.56 33.57
C ASN A 71 0.81 20.07 33.58
N ARG A 72 -0.10 20.78 32.90
CA ARG A 72 0.01 22.24 32.72
C ARG A 72 -0.28 23.04 33.98
N ALA A 73 -1.19 22.57 34.84
CA ALA A 73 -1.56 23.29 36.07
C ALA A 73 -0.40 23.34 37.07
N ARG A 74 0.45 22.31 37.06
CA ARG A 74 1.60 22.20 37.93
C ARG A 74 2.92 22.57 37.27
N VAL A 75 2.90 22.78 35.95
CA VAL A 75 4.08 22.95 35.11
C VAL A 75 5.09 21.83 35.37
N ARG A 76 4.62 20.58 35.23
CA ARG A 76 5.41 19.38 35.54
C ARG A 76 5.24 18.31 34.47
N ILE A 77 6.34 17.64 34.11
CA ILE A 77 6.33 16.41 33.30
C ILE A 77 6.59 15.24 34.24
N TYR A 78 5.61 14.33 34.35
CA TYR A 78 5.72 13.11 35.15
C TYR A 78 6.19 11.96 34.29
N VAL A 79 6.97 11.06 34.88
CA VAL A 79 7.54 9.91 34.19
C VAL A 79 6.93 8.64 34.75
N TYR A 80 6.25 7.88 33.90
CA TYR A 80 5.65 6.59 34.22
C TYR A 80 6.41 5.46 33.53
N SER A 81 6.43 4.29 34.14
CA SER A 81 6.91 3.07 33.49
C SER A 81 6.00 2.71 32.32
N GLY A 82 6.53 2.60 31.11
CA GLY A 82 5.74 2.22 29.94
C GLY A 82 5.25 0.78 30.00
N SER A 83 5.87 -0.10 30.79
CA SER A 83 5.44 -1.48 30.94
C SER A 83 4.38 -1.72 32.03
N THR A 84 4.27 -0.82 33.02
CA THR A 84 3.41 -1.04 34.21
C THR A 84 2.47 0.12 34.54
N GLY A 85 2.69 1.31 33.99
CA GLY A 85 1.95 2.52 34.36
C GLY A 85 2.33 3.08 35.74
N ALA A 86 3.33 2.52 36.42
CA ALA A 86 3.78 3.02 37.72
C ALA A 86 4.48 4.38 37.58
N LEU A 87 4.15 5.33 38.45
CA LEU A 87 4.87 6.61 38.53
C LEU A 87 6.30 6.35 39.02
N LEU A 88 7.30 6.77 38.23
CA LEU A 88 8.72 6.60 38.55
C LEU A 88 9.33 7.87 39.11
N ASP A 89 9.09 9.01 38.44
CA ASP A 89 9.72 10.29 38.78
C ASP A 89 8.99 11.46 38.10
N SER A 90 9.64 12.63 38.09
CA SER A 90 9.32 13.78 37.25
C SER A 90 10.59 14.42 36.71
N LEU A 91 10.48 15.19 35.62
CA LEU A 91 11.61 15.96 35.12
C LEU A 91 11.85 17.21 35.99
N ASN A 92 13.11 17.65 36.04
CA ASN A 92 13.49 18.95 36.56
C ASN A 92 12.89 20.02 35.65
N MET A 93 12.08 20.92 36.21
CA MET A 93 11.35 21.97 35.48
C MET A 93 11.92 23.37 35.72
N THR A 94 13.07 23.51 36.36
CA THR A 94 13.68 24.81 36.67
C THR A 94 13.86 25.61 35.38
N GLY A 95 13.28 26.81 35.34
CA GLY A 95 13.34 27.72 34.18
C GLY A 95 12.16 27.60 33.20
N VAL A 96 11.35 26.55 33.28
CA VAL A 96 10.15 26.38 32.43
C VAL A 96 9.07 27.38 32.86
N SER A 97 8.81 28.39 32.02
CA SER A 97 7.93 29.52 32.36
C SER A 97 7.49 30.34 31.12
N GLY A 98 6.41 31.11 31.27
CA GLY A 98 5.97 32.10 30.29
C GLY A 98 5.17 31.54 29.10
N GLY A 99 4.54 32.44 28.35
CA GLY A 99 3.43 32.11 27.46
C GLY A 99 2.08 32.18 28.19
N THR A 100 0.99 31.94 27.47
CA THR A 100 -0.36 31.83 28.07
C THR A 100 -0.46 30.57 28.94
N ILE A 101 0.23 29.50 28.53
CA ILE A 101 0.39 28.27 29.32
C ILE A 101 1.88 27.91 29.26
N ALA A 102 2.53 27.72 30.40
CA ALA A 102 3.99 27.55 30.48
C ALA A 102 4.49 26.17 30.00
N LEU A 103 3.62 25.16 30.07
CA LEU A 103 3.84 23.80 29.59
C LEU A 103 2.52 23.29 29.06
N ILE A 104 2.48 22.84 27.82
CA ILE A 104 1.26 22.29 27.21
C ILE A 104 1.49 20.89 26.68
N ASP A 105 2.65 20.65 26.08
CA ASP A 105 2.97 19.41 25.38
C ASP A 105 4.40 18.93 25.65
N VAL A 106 4.64 17.63 25.47
CA VAL A 106 5.93 16.96 25.60
C VAL A 106 6.07 15.86 24.55
N GLU A 107 7.21 15.88 23.86
CA GLU A 107 7.56 14.96 22.77
C GLU A 107 8.96 14.40 22.94
N VAL A 108 9.23 13.23 22.36
CA VAL A 108 10.54 12.56 22.47
C VAL A 108 11.09 12.22 21.09
N ALA A 109 12.30 12.71 20.81
CA ALA A 109 13.01 12.37 19.58
C ALA A 109 13.49 10.91 19.59
N ALA A 110 13.85 10.38 18.41
CA ALA A 110 14.26 8.99 18.24
C ALA A 110 15.53 8.62 19.04
N ASP A 111 16.37 9.60 19.40
CA ASP A 111 17.55 9.45 20.25
C ASP A 111 17.28 9.55 21.76
N GLY A 112 15.99 9.70 22.15
CA GLY A 112 15.56 9.81 23.54
C GLY A 112 15.71 11.21 24.16
N ALA A 113 16.11 12.23 23.38
CA ALA A 113 16.06 13.62 23.80
C ALA A 113 14.60 14.07 23.93
N ILE A 114 14.29 14.82 24.98
CA ILE A 114 12.92 15.23 25.32
C ILE A 114 12.75 16.70 24.99
N TYR A 115 11.64 17.03 24.34
CA TYR A 115 11.26 18.40 24.00
C TYR A 115 9.89 18.71 24.59
N ALA A 116 9.70 19.93 25.07
CA ALA A 116 8.40 20.38 25.54
C ALA A 116 8.17 21.82 25.11
N CYS A 117 6.91 22.20 24.92
CA CYS A 117 6.58 23.56 24.49
C CYS A 117 5.63 24.27 25.44
N ASN A 118 5.61 25.60 25.32
CA ASN A 118 4.58 26.45 25.93
C ASN A 118 3.46 26.73 24.91
N LEU A 119 2.34 27.27 25.38
CA LEU A 119 1.30 27.79 24.51
C LEU A 119 1.33 29.32 24.49
N VAL A 120 1.26 29.90 23.29
CA VAL A 120 1.06 31.34 23.11
C VAL A 120 -0.19 31.60 22.29
N THR A 121 -0.91 32.68 22.58
CA THR A 121 -2.07 33.11 21.77
C THR A 121 -1.69 34.03 20.61
N SER A 122 -0.46 34.55 20.62
CA SER A 122 0.09 35.38 19.55
C SER A 122 1.60 35.21 19.50
N VAL A 123 2.09 34.50 18.48
CA VAL A 123 3.54 34.31 18.26
C VAL A 123 4.28 35.62 17.99
N ALA A 124 3.58 36.67 17.55
CA ALA A 124 4.20 37.99 17.38
C ALA A 124 4.38 38.75 18.70
N ALA A 125 3.51 38.49 19.69
CA ALA A 125 3.47 39.26 20.94
C ALA A 125 4.11 38.53 22.14
N SER A 126 4.20 37.20 22.09
CA SER A 126 4.75 36.39 23.18
C SER A 126 5.72 35.36 22.62
N ALA A 127 6.84 35.16 23.31
CA ALA A 127 7.83 34.18 22.90
C ALA A 127 7.23 32.76 22.99
N PHE A 128 7.20 32.07 21.86
CA PHE A 128 7.07 30.62 21.85
C PHE A 128 8.40 30.01 22.27
N LYS A 129 8.34 28.98 23.10
CA LYS A 129 9.50 28.36 23.73
C LYS A 129 9.46 26.87 23.53
N ILE A 130 10.61 26.32 23.18
CA ILE A 130 10.88 24.89 23.13
C ILE A 130 11.97 24.63 24.18
N TYR A 131 11.66 23.78 25.15
CA TYR A 131 12.57 23.33 26.19
C TYR A 131 13.11 21.96 25.83
N ARG A 132 14.36 21.67 26.21
CA ARG A 132 15.01 20.39 25.91
C ARG A 132 15.70 19.81 27.12
N TRP A 133 15.52 18.51 27.33
CA TRP A 133 16.38 17.67 28.17
C TRP A 133 17.16 16.72 27.27
N ALA A 134 18.46 16.57 27.53
CA ALA A 134 19.32 15.69 26.73
C ALA A 134 18.90 14.21 26.82
N SER A 135 18.39 13.80 27.98
CA SER A 135 17.84 12.46 28.23
C SER A 135 17.05 12.44 29.53
N GLU A 136 16.21 11.43 29.75
CA GLU A 136 15.57 11.21 31.05
C GLU A 136 16.57 10.98 32.18
N ALA A 137 17.65 10.22 31.93
CA ALA A 137 18.66 9.94 32.95
C ALA A 137 19.26 11.24 33.52
N SER A 138 19.51 12.22 32.65
CA SER A 138 20.00 13.55 33.03
C SER A 138 18.90 14.44 33.64
N GLY A 139 17.67 14.38 33.14
CA GLY A 139 16.63 15.36 33.46
C GLY A 139 15.75 15.02 34.67
N ARG A 140 15.65 13.74 35.04
CA ARG A 140 14.82 13.27 36.17
C ARG A 140 15.32 13.81 37.51
N VAL A 141 14.38 14.23 38.37
CA VAL A 141 14.67 14.84 39.69
C VAL A 141 15.40 13.86 40.62
N GLY A 142 15.01 12.59 40.64
CA GLY A 142 15.65 11.54 41.43
C GLY A 142 16.94 10.99 40.82
N SER A 143 17.38 11.50 39.66
CA SER A 143 18.59 11.08 38.96
C SER A 143 19.51 12.29 38.68
N GLY A 144 19.82 12.61 37.42
CA GLY A 144 20.77 13.67 37.08
C GLY A 144 20.29 15.08 37.41
N ASN A 145 18.98 15.28 37.63
CA ASN A 145 18.33 16.52 38.04
C ASN A 145 18.83 17.78 37.29
N THR A 146 19.16 17.62 36.01
CA THR A 146 19.63 18.71 35.16
C THR A 146 18.44 19.48 34.60
N ALA A 147 18.43 20.79 34.78
CA ALA A 147 17.39 21.67 34.25
C ALA A 147 17.38 21.66 32.71
N PRO A 148 16.21 21.88 32.06
CA PRO A 148 16.16 21.96 30.61
C PRO A 148 16.90 23.19 30.09
N THR A 149 17.41 23.08 28.87
CA THR A 149 17.86 24.24 28.10
C THR A 149 16.71 24.78 27.26
N ALA A 150 16.67 26.09 27.02
CA ALA A 150 15.78 26.66 26.01
C ALA A 150 16.37 26.36 24.61
N ALA A 151 15.83 25.34 23.94
CA ALA A 151 16.18 24.97 22.58
C ALA A 151 15.74 26.04 21.57
N PHE A 152 14.60 26.70 21.84
CA PHE A 152 14.16 27.90 21.14
C PHE A 152 13.42 28.82 22.10
N SER A 153 13.56 30.14 21.92
CA SER A 153 12.75 31.15 22.60
C SER A 153 12.72 32.41 21.75
N GLY A 154 11.59 32.70 21.10
CA GLY A 154 11.48 33.87 20.23
C GLY A 154 10.04 34.20 19.83
N THR A 155 9.84 35.43 19.38
CA THR A 155 8.62 35.86 18.69
C THR A 155 8.76 35.69 17.19
N LEU A 156 7.64 35.54 16.48
CA LEU A 156 7.57 35.39 15.02
C LEU A 156 6.81 36.58 14.42
N ALA A 157 7.54 37.48 13.76
CA ALA A 157 7.03 38.79 13.30
C ALA A 157 5.86 38.70 12.29
N ASN A 158 5.79 37.65 11.47
CA ASN A 158 4.80 37.48 10.40
C ASN A 158 3.58 36.60 10.80
N GLY A 159 3.35 36.43 12.10
CA GLY A 159 2.28 35.59 12.67
C GLY A 159 1.38 36.33 13.68
N ALA A 160 1.10 37.62 13.48
CA ALA A 160 0.27 38.39 14.42
C ALA A 160 -1.07 37.68 14.74
N ASN A 161 -1.33 37.47 16.04
CA ASN A 161 -2.50 36.77 16.59
C ASN A 161 -2.61 35.27 16.26
N VAL A 162 -1.50 34.63 15.87
CA VAL A 162 -1.47 33.18 15.70
C VAL A 162 -1.17 32.47 17.02
N ARG A 163 -2.09 31.61 17.44
CA ARG A 163 -1.93 30.70 18.58
C ARG A 163 -1.20 29.43 18.14
N ILE A 164 -0.19 29.02 18.89
CA ILE A 164 0.54 27.77 18.69
C ILE A 164 0.86 27.08 20.02
N GLY A 165 1.15 25.79 19.95
CA GLY A 165 1.36 24.90 21.08
C GLY A 165 0.13 24.07 21.43
N ASP A 166 -0.93 24.07 20.62
CA ASP A 166 -2.01 23.08 20.83
C ASP A 166 -1.65 21.72 20.22
N ALA A 167 -0.87 21.71 19.15
CA ALA A 167 -0.26 20.51 18.57
C ALA A 167 1.23 20.73 18.40
N PHE A 168 2.02 19.71 18.73
CA PHE A 168 3.47 19.76 18.76
C PHE A 168 4.02 18.38 18.40
N ASP A 169 4.93 18.29 17.44
CA ASP A 169 5.52 17.02 17.02
C ASP A 169 7.03 17.16 16.80
N VAL A 170 7.78 16.15 17.23
CA VAL A 170 9.24 16.07 17.10
C VAL A 170 9.62 14.78 16.40
N ALA A 171 10.23 14.89 15.22
CA ALA A 171 10.68 13.73 14.45
C ALA A 171 12.19 13.81 14.15
N GLY A 172 12.83 12.64 14.06
CA GLY A 172 14.26 12.51 13.78
C GLY A 172 15.12 12.42 15.05
N SER A 173 16.43 12.55 14.89
CA SER A 173 17.45 12.43 15.94
C SER A 173 18.60 13.39 15.70
N ASP A 174 19.23 13.87 16.76
CA ASP A 174 20.41 14.76 16.72
C ASP A 174 20.26 15.90 15.70
N THR A 175 21.19 16.05 14.75
CA THR A 175 21.17 17.11 13.73
C THR A 175 20.04 16.96 12.72
N GLY A 176 19.40 15.80 12.67
CA GLY A 176 18.25 15.50 11.80
C GLY A 176 16.89 15.78 12.44
N THR A 177 16.84 16.27 13.69
CA THR A 177 15.58 16.55 14.38
C THR A 177 14.84 17.74 13.76
N VAL A 178 13.54 17.56 13.51
CA VAL A 178 12.62 18.59 13.04
C VAL A 178 11.42 18.68 13.96
N ILE A 179 11.02 19.92 14.27
CA ILE A 179 9.87 20.20 15.14
C ILE A 179 8.80 20.91 14.33
N LEU A 180 7.57 20.40 14.41
CA LEU A 180 6.38 21.08 13.92
C LEU A 180 5.51 21.52 15.09
N ALA A 181 4.92 22.72 14.98
CA ALA A 181 3.94 23.18 15.95
C ALA A 181 2.83 24.00 15.27
N SER A 182 1.63 23.88 15.79
CA SER A 182 0.47 24.66 15.36
C SER A 182 -0.48 24.93 16.54
N GLY A 183 -1.62 25.55 16.24
CA GLY A 183 -2.70 25.68 17.18
C GLY A 183 -3.95 26.27 16.57
N ASN A 184 -4.87 26.71 17.44
CA ASN A 184 -6.18 27.32 17.19
C ASN A 184 -6.80 27.22 15.77
N ALA A 185 -8.03 26.72 15.81
CA ALA A 185 -9.22 26.88 14.97
C ALA A 185 -9.43 28.05 13.96
N ALA A 186 -8.49 28.95 13.67
CA ALA A 186 -8.72 30.04 12.70
C ALA A 186 -7.63 30.17 11.63
N LEU A 187 -6.60 29.32 11.63
CA LEU A 187 -5.34 29.62 10.95
C LEU A 187 -4.78 28.46 10.14
N SER A 188 -4.48 28.79 8.89
CA SER A 188 -3.93 27.92 7.85
C SER A 188 -2.40 27.73 7.93
N LYS A 189 -1.82 27.54 9.13
CA LYS A 189 -0.36 27.51 9.29
C LYS A 189 0.14 26.44 10.25
N VAL A 190 1.18 25.73 9.82
CA VAL A 190 2.07 24.93 10.68
C VAL A 190 3.45 25.55 10.67
N TYR A 191 4.07 25.71 11.83
CA TYR A 191 5.39 26.30 11.97
C TYR A 191 6.44 25.20 12.11
N LYS A 192 7.57 25.37 11.42
CA LYS A 192 8.66 24.39 11.37
C LYS A 192 9.93 24.98 11.96
N TRP A 193 10.61 24.18 12.78
CA TRP A 193 11.95 24.46 13.30
C TRP A 193 12.91 23.34 12.92
N THR A 194 14.15 23.72 12.65
CA THR A 194 15.25 22.78 12.37
C THR A 194 16.44 23.08 13.27
N THR A 195 17.36 22.12 13.35
CA THR A 195 18.59 22.22 14.13
C THR A 195 19.79 21.79 13.29
N THR A 196 20.97 22.22 13.72
CA THR A 196 22.26 21.74 13.19
C THR A 196 23.04 20.91 14.22
N ASN A 197 22.53 20.77 15.45
CA ASN A 197 23.26 20.17 16.57
C ASN A 197 22.35 19.41 17.56
N GLY A 198 21.07 19.24 17.24
CA GLY A 198 20.11 18.57 18.12
C GLY A 198 19.76 19.35 19.40
N ALA A 199 20.39 20.47 19.70
CA ALA A 199 20.25 21.17 20.99
C ALA A 199 19.57 22.54 20.89
N ALA A 200 19.91 23.31 19.85
CA ALA A 200 19.35 24.63 19.58
C ALA A 200 18.61 24.62 18.24
N PHE A 201 17.45 25.27 18.19
CA PHE A 201 16.56 25.26 17.04
C PHE A 201 16.40 26.67 16.48
N THR A 202 16.32 26.73 15.15
CA THR A 202 16.03 27.96 14.41
C THR A 202 14.67 27.81 13.75
N PHE A 203 13.88 28.88 13.78
CA PHE A 203 12.64 28.94 13.00
C PHE A 203 12.99 28.84 11.51
N ALA A 204 12.43 27.82 10.84
CA ALA A 204 12.76 27.52 9.47
C ALA A 204 11.68 28.02 8.50
N ASP A 205 10.40 27.72 8.75
CA ASP A 205 9.33 28.01 7.80
C ASP A 205 7.93 28.08 8.43
N SER A 206 6.99 28.71 7.71
CA SER A 206 5.54 28.65 7.94
C SER A 206 4.88 27.93 6.77
N LEU A 207 4.37 26.73 6.99
CA LEU A 207 3.67 25.92 6.00
C LEU A 207 2.23 26.43 5.86
N THR A 208 1.93 27.23 4.82
CA THR A 208 0.69 28.03 4.73
C THR A 208 -0.46 27.39 3.95
N GLY A 209 -0.28 26.18 3.41
CA GLY A 209 -1.32 25.50 2.62
C GLY A 209 -2.39 24.77 3.44
N VAL A 210 -2.25 24.75 4.77
CA VAL A 210 -3.10 23.97 5.67
C VAL A 210 -4.49 24.59 5.71
N VAL A 211 -5.56 23.82 5.50
CA VAL A 211 -6.90 24.39 5.34
C VAL A 211 -7.55 24.63 6.70
N GLY A 212 -8.01 25.86 6.95
CA GLY A 212 -8.85 26.19 8.10
C GLY A 212 -8.23 25.82 9.45
N GLN A 213 -8.70 24.73 10.05
CA GLN A 213 -8.31 24.28 11.39
C GLN A 213 -7.71 22.86 11.39
N ASP A 214 -7.28 22.39 10.23
CA ASP A 214 -6.97 20.97 10.06
C ASP A 214 -5.80 20.50 10.91
N ALA A 215 -4.93 21.42 11.35
CA ALA A 215 -3.85 21.20 12.32
C ALA A 215 -4.16 21.86 13.67
N GLY A 216 -5.43 21.86 14.07
CA GLY A 216 -5.87 22.50 15.30
C GLY A 216 -5.63 21.67 16.54
N ALA A 217 -5.57 20.33 16.42
CA ALA A 217 -5.55 19.40 17.54
C ALA A 217 -4.28 18.55 17.62
N GLY A 218 -3.87 17.93 16.52
CA GLY A 218 -2.69 17.05 16.48
C GLY A 218 -1.95 17.16 15.16
N ILE A 219 -0.65 16.85 15.21
CA ILE A 219 0.26 16.80 14.05
C ILE A 219 1.14 15.57 14.22
N SER A 220 1.41 14.85 13.13
CA SER A 220 2.48 13.86 13.12
C SER A 220 3.20 13.80 11.78
N GLN A 221 4.52 13.91 11.82
CA GLN A 221 5.38 13.83 10.65
C GLN A 221 5.51 12.38 10.14
N VAL A 222 5.35 12.19 8.83
CA VAL A 222 5.65 10.92 8.14
C VAL A 222 7.15 10.60 8.20
N SER A 223 7.97 11.65 8.17
CA SER A 223 9.42 11.62 8.38
C SER A 223 9.87 13.02 8.76
N ALA A 224 11.04 13.16 9.39
CA ALA A 224 11.55 14.45 9.85
C ALA A 224 11.53 15.52 8.74
N GLY A 225 10.64 16.51 8.88
CA GLY A 225 10.43 17.60 7.92
C GLY A 225 9.80 17.22 6.58
N GLY A 226 9.31 15.99 6.43
CA GLY A 226 8.58 15.49 5.27
C GLY A 226 7.08 15.80 5.33
N ASP A 227 6.28 14.97 4.65
CA ASP A 227 4.82 15.02 4.74
C ASP A 227 4.35 14.84 6.19
N PHE A 228 3.13 15.28 6.49
CA PHE A 228 2.61 15.19 7.85
C PHE A 228 1.09 15.03 7.85
N TYR A 229 0.59 14.36 8.88
CA TYR A 229 -0.82 14.21 9.17
C TYR A 229 -1.27 15.28 10.16
N THR A 230 -2.54 15.65 10.07
CA THR A 230 -3.15 16.62 10.97
C THR A 230 -4.56 16.21 11.39
N SER A 231 -4.94 16.56 12.62
CA SER A 231 -6.29 16.44 13.19
C SER A 231 -6.79 17.78 13.73
N LYS A 232 -8.10 17.84 13.93
CA LYS A 232 -8.84 19.05 14.28
C LYS A 232 -9.80 18.82 15.45
N PHE A 233 -9.94 19.81 16.34
CA PHE A 233 -10.91 19.84 17.45
C PHE A 233 -12.37 20.02 16.97
N SER A 234 -12.88 19.14 16.13
CA SER A 234 -14.24 19.23 15.61
C SER A 234 -14.77 17.89 15.14
N SER A 235 -15.94 17.49 15.67
CA SER A 235 -16.66 16.28 15.26
C SER A 235 -16.96 16.29 13.75
N GLY A 236 -16.93 15.11 13.12
CA GLY A 236 -17.29 14.95 11.70
C GLY A 236 -16.23 15.45 10.71
N THR A 237 -14.98 15.63 11.16
CA THR A 237 -13.86 16.04 10.31
C THR A 237 -12.91 14.88 10.04
N SER A 238 -12.24 14.91 8.89
CA SER A 238 -11.26 13.91 8.47
C SER A 238 -9.86 14.24 8.98
N ILE A 239 -9.08 13.20 9.27
CA ILE A 239 -7.62 13.31 9.36
C ILE A 239 -7.10 13.55 7.94
N LYS A 240 -6.20 14.52 7.77
CA LYS A 240 -5.64 14.86 6.47
C LYS A 240 -4.14 14.65 6.45
N ARG A 241 -3.65 14.23 5.29
CA ARG A 241 -2.23 14.26 4.98
C ARG A 241 -1.93 15.49 4.14
N TYR A 242 -0.88 16.17 4.54
CA TYR A 242 -0.31 17.32 3.88
C TYR A 242 1.07 16.94 3.35
N VAL A 243 1.38 17.39 2.13
CA VAL A 243 2.78 17.31 1.68
C VAL A 243 3.65 18.23 2.51
N SER A 244 4.97 18.01 2.51
CA SER A 244 5.94 18.76 3.34
C SER A 244 5.88 20.29 3.25
N THR A 245 5.30 20.86 2.20
CA THR A 245 5.08 22.31 2.02
C THR A 245 3.79 22.84 2.66
N GLY A 246 2.95 21.95 3.17
CA GLY A 246 1.69 22.25 3.85
C GLY A 246 0.46 22.27 2.95
N SER A 247 0.52 21.86 1.69
CA SER A 247 -0.68 21.65 0.85
C SER A 247 -1.30 20.27 1.07
N SER A 248 -2.64 20.18 1.17
CA SER A 248 -3.30 18.88 1.43
C SER A 248 -3.19 17.98 0.20
N SER A 249 -2.74 16.73 0.38
CA SER A 249 -2.67 15.73 -0.68
C SER A 249 -3.87 14.79 -0.68
N THR A 250 -4.26 14.32 0.50
CA THR A 250 -5.22 13.23 0.68
C THR A 250 -5.87 13.31 2.06
N SER A 251 -6.97 12.58 2.26
CA SER A 251 -7.69 12.54 3.53
C SER A 251 -8.23 11.16 3.83
N ILE A 252 -8.21 10.78 5.11
CA ILE A 252 -8.88 9.58 5.61
C ILE A 252 -10.39 9.85 5.62
N SER A 253 -11.17 8.93 5.05
CA SER A 253 -12.64 9.06 5.00
C SER A 253 -13.24 9.21 6.40
N THR A 254 -14.23 10.10 6.55
CA THR A 254 -14.98 10.26 7.79
C THR A 254 -15.75 9.00 8.18
N GLY A 255 -16.01 8.07 7.25
CA GLY A 255 -16.57 6.76 7.59
C GLY A 255 -15.62 5.85 8.39
N VAL A 256 -14.31 6.09 8.30
CA VAL A 256 -13.27 5.35 9.04
C VAL A 256 -13.04 5.98 10.40
N THR A 257 -12.89 7.31 10.41
CA THR A 257 -12.59 8.04 11.63
C THR A 257 -13.27 9.40 11.62
N THR A 258 -14.04 9.69 12.68
CA THR A 258 -14.70 10.98 12.86
C THR A 258 -14.12 11.65 14.10
N ALA A 259 -13.11 12.49 13.90
CA ALA A 259 -12.61 13.45 14.88
C ALA A 259 -11.93 12.90 16.16
N HIS A 260 -10.69 13.33 16.33
CA HIS A 260 -9.79 12.92 17.41
C HIS A 260 -8.88 14.07 17.81
N ALA A 261 -8.35 14.02 19.03
CA ALA A 261 -7.43 15.06 19.52
C ALA A 261 -6.10 14.96 18.77
N ASP A 262 -5.26 14.02 19.19
CA ASP A 262 -3.93 13.84 18.62
C ASP A 262 -3.84 12.58 17.77
N LEU A 263 -2.72 12.47 17.05
CA LEU A 263 -2.40 11.36 16.20
C LEU A 263 -0.91 11.11 16.12
N HIS A 264 -0.53 9.87 15.86
CA HIS A 264 0.84 9.47 15.63
C HIS A 264 0.91 8.57 14.39
N TYR A 265 1.67 8.99 13.37
CA TYR A 265 1.97 8.17 12.19
C TYR A 265 3.20 7.32 12.46
N PHE A 266 3.16 6.06 12.00
CA PHE A 266 4.33 5.19 12.05
C PHE A 266 4.21 4.05 11.04
N THR A 267 5.36 3.46 10.70
CA THR A 267 5.45 2.24 9.89
C THR A 267 5.82 1.07 10.77
N ALA A 268 5.07 -0.04 10.68
CA ALA A 268 5.35 -1.26 11.42
C ALA A 268 4.97 -2.48 10.58
N PHE A 269 5.81 -3.51 10.60
CA PHE A 269 5.52 -4.82 9.99
C PHE A 269 5.07 -4.75 8.52
N GLY A 270 5.73 -3.89 7.72
CA GLY A 270 5.42 -3.70 6.29
C GLY A 270 4.15 -2.88 6.02
N ARG A 271 3.60 -2.20 7.03
CA ARG A 271 2.37 -1.41 6.93
C ARG A 271 2.56 -0.01 7.47
N ASN A 272 1.72 0.90 7.00
CA ASN A 272 1.65 2.27 7.47
C ASN A 272 0.40 2.47 8.32
N TYR A 273 0.57 3.08 9.48
CA TYR A 273 -0.50 3.29 10.43
C TYR A 273 -0.58 4.74 10.88
N VAL A 274 -1.80 5.14 11.26
CA VAL A 274 -2.06 6.33 12.05
C VAL A 274 -2.79 5.88 13.32
N ALA A 275 -2.14 6.01 14.48
CA ALA A 275 -2.81 5.94 15.77
C ALA A 275 -3.46 7.30 16.07
N THR A 276 -4.61 7.32 16.73
CA THR A 276 -5.26 8.59 17.07
C THR A 276 -6.09 8.50 18.35
N ALA A 277 -5.98 9.49 19.24
CA ALA A 277 -6.70 9.54 20.51
C ALA A 277 -6.70 10.94 21.13
N PRO A 278 -7.60 11.20 22.10
CA PRO A 278 -8.86 10.50 22.32
C PRO A 278 -9.84 10.70 21.15
N GLU A 279 -10.70 9.70 20.94
CA GLU A 279 -11.94 9.88 20.18
C GLU A 279 -12.87 10.87 20.88
N PHE A 280 -13.42 11.81 20.11
CA PHE A 280 -14.34 12.82 20.61
C PHE A 280 -15.71 12.22 20.93
N THR A 281 -15.82 11.70 22.14
CA THR A 281 -17.05 11.19 22.72
C THR A 281 -17.42 12.01 23.96
N ALA A 282 -18.71 12.03 24.30
CA ALA A 282 -19.17 12.71 25.52
C ALA A 282 -18.62 12.10 26.82
N SER A 283 -17.98 10.92 26.74
CA SER A 283 -17.60 10.07 27.87
C SER A 283 -16.21 9.46 27.70
N GLY A 284 -15.18 10.30 27.79
CA GLY A 284 -13.83 9.89 28.15
C GLY A 284 -13.00 9.10 27.13
N GLY A 285 -13.48 8.88 25.90
CA GLY A 285 -12.73 8.54 24.67
C GLY A 285 -11.76 7.35 24.69
N GLY A 286 -11.57 6.68 23.54
CA GLY A 286 -10.54 5.66 23.33
C GLY A 286 -9.56 6.05 22.23
N ALA A 287 -8.62 5.17 21.93
CA ALA A 287 -7.74 5.28 20.77
C ALA A 287 -8.21 4.40 19.61
N LYS A 288 -7.85 4.79 18.39
CA LYS A 288 -7.99 3.97 17.18
C LYS A 288 -6.61 3.77 16.56
N LEU A 289 -6.39 2.57 16.02
CA LEU A 289 -5.30 2.29 15.11
C LEU A 289 -5.88 2.16 13.71
N ILE A 290 -5.42 2.99 12.79
CA ILE A 290 -5.93 3.07 11.41
C ILE A 290 -4.81 2.62 10.48
N ASP A 291 -5.08 1.64 9.64
CA ASP A 291 -4.20 1.25 8.56
C ASP A 291 -4.39 2.20 7.37
N VAL A 292 -3.30 2.77 6.89
CA VAL A 292 -3.25 3.71 5.76
C VAL A 292 -2.32 3.22 4.63
N MET A 293 -1.96 1.94 4.64
CA MET A 293 -1.00 1.36 3.69
C MET A 293 -1.49 1.46 2.23
N ASP A 294 -2.78 1.27 1.99
CA ASP A 294 -3.40 1.37 0.65
C ASP A 294 -3.75 2.83 0.25
N GLY A 295 -3.18 3.81 0.95
CA GLY A 295 -3.46 5.24 0.81
C GLY A 295 -4.66 5.70 1.67
N GLU A 296 -4.70 6.99 1.99
CA GLU A 296 -5.65 7.53 2.97
C GLU A 296 -7.12 7.40 2.53
N ALA A 297 -7.38 7.46 1.21
CA ALA A 297 -8.72 7.25 0.66
C ALA A 297 -9.27 5.83 0.92
N ASN A 298 -8.38 4.86 1.11
CA ASN A 298 -8.68 3.44 1.32
C ASN A 298 -8.34 2.98 2.74
N ALA A 299 -8.11 3.94 3.65
CA ALA A 299 -7.75 3.65 5.04
C ALA A 299 -8.83 2.83 5.74
N ARG A 300 -8.42 2.01 6.71
CA ARG A 300 -9.30 1.07 7.42
C ARG A 300 -9.00 1.10 8.90
N ILE A 301 -10.01 0.95 9.74
CA ILE A 301 -9.78 0.76 11.18
C ILE A 301 -9.14 -0.62 11.36
N TYR A 302 -7.91 -0.66 11.88
CA TYR A 302 -7.30 -1.91 12.31
C TYR A 302 -7.98 -2.39 13.59
N GLY A 303 -8.02 -1.52 14.61
CA GLY A 303 -8.68 -1.79 15.88
C GLY A 303 -8.98 -0.53 16.69
N LYS A 304 -9.78 -0.69 17.75
CA LYS A 304 -10.15 0.37 18.70
C LYS A 304 -9.91 -0.11 20.13
N THR A 305 -9.49 0.81 21.01
CA THR A 305 -9.44 0.54 22.45
C THR A 305 -10.79 0.84 23.10
N PRO A 306 -11.07 0.30 24.29
CA PRO A 306 -12.17 0.78 25.13
C PRO A 306 -12.00 2.27 25.48
N ASN A 307 -13.11 2.93 25.87
CA ASN A 307 -13.04 4.26 26.46
C ASN A 307 -12.25 4.23 27.76
N LEU A 308 -11.38 5.24 27.96
CA LEU A 308 -10.51 5.27 29.12
C LEU A 308 -11.26 5.61 30.41
N GLY A 309 -12.39 6.32 30.34
CA GLY A 309 -13.23 6.60 31.49
C GLY A 309 -14.59 7.13 31.09
N THR A 310 -15.31 7.71 32.04
CA THR A 310 -16.65 8.28 31.82
C THR A 310 -16.71 9.78 32.07
N ALA A 311 -15.59 10.41 32.47
CA ALA A 311 -15.54 11.84 32.72
C ALA A 311 -15.59 12.60 31.39
N ALA A 312 -16.31 13.72 31.37
CA ALA A 312 -16.41 14.54 30.17
C ALA A 312 -15.02 15.11 29.81
N ASN A 313 -14.64 14.91 28.55
CA ASN A 313 -13.47 15.54 27.94
C ASN A 313 -13.96 16.57 26.92
N THR A 314 -14.51 17.68 27.42
CA THR A 314 -15.19 18.69 26.59
C THR A 314 -14.22 19.46 25.68
N ASN A 315 -12.96 19.58 26.09
CA ASN A 315 -11.90 20.17 25.29
C ASN A 315 -11.25 19.18 24.34
N ALA A 316 -11.68 17.91 24.40
CA ALA A 316 -11.30 16.92 23.42
C ALA A 316 -9.76 16.82 23.35
N SER A 317 -9.12 16.84 24.52
CA SER A 317 -7.66 16.88 24.67
C SER A 317 -7.11 15.57 25.23
N GLY A 318 -5.83 15.34 24.97
CA GLY A 318 -5.15 14.10 25.27
C GLY A 318 -4.23 13.77 24.11
N ASP A 319 -3.58 12.63 24.21
CA ASP A 319 -2.46 12.29 23.35
C ASP A 319 -2.39 10.78 23.07
N VAL A 320 -1.69 10.42 22.01
CA VAL A 320 -1.36 9.03 21.68
C VAL A 320 0.08 8.93 21.19
N ASP A 321 0.79 7.94 21.73
CA ASP A 321 2.08 7.54 21.19
C ASP A 321 2.17 6.02 21.12
N VAL A 322 3.16 5.50 20.41
CA VAL A 322 3.23 4.10 20.02
C VAL A 322 4.59 3.49 20.33
N TYR A 323 4.56 2.21 20.67
CA TYR A 323 5.75 1.36 20.67
C TYR A 323 5.54 0.14 19.79
N VAL A 324 6.43 0.00 18.80
CA VAL A 324 6.47 -1.17 17.91
C VAL A 324 7.36 -2.23 18.53
N ASN A 325 6.74 -3.29 19.06
CA ASN A 325 7.43 -4.43 19.66
C ASN A 325 7.82 -5.42 18.55
N SER A 326 9.06 -5.32 18.09
CA SER A 326 9.56 -6.21 17.02
C SER A 326 9.75 -7.67 17.46
N GLY A 327 9.84 -7.93 18.77
CA GLY A 327 10.08 -9.28 19.31
C GLY A 327 8.87 -10.22 19.24
N ASP A 328 7.66 -9.68 19.21
CA ASP A 328 6.40 -10.45 19.20
C ASP A 328 5.37 -9.90 18.21
N ASN A 329 5.84 -9.10 17.24
CA ASN A 329 5.04 -8.48 16.19
C ASN A 329 3.84 -7.68 16.72
N SER A 330 4.00 -6.95 17.82
CA SER A 330 2.88 -6.22 18.43
C SER A 330 3.08 -4.71 18.45
N ILE A 331 1.96 -3.99 18.49
CA ILE A 331 1.92 -2.54 18.66
C ILE A 331 1.32 -2.27 20.03
N THR A 332 2.00 -1.45 20.83
CA THR A 332 1.46 -0.89 22.08
C THR A 332 1.11 0.57 21.84
N LEU A 333 -0.15 0.92 22.08
CA LEU A 333 -0.62 2.30 22.12
C LEU A 333 -0.56 2.81 23.55
N PHE A 334 0.09 3.93 23.77
CA PHE A 334 0.01 4.72 24.98
C PHE A 334 -1.02 5.82 24.76
N VAL A 335 -1.99 5.90 25.66
CA VAL A 335 -3.15 6.77 25.48
C VAL A 335 -3.29 7.65 26.71
N LEU A 336 -3.32 8.95 26.49
CA LEU A 336 -3.74 9.95 27.46
C LEU A 336 -5.13 10.44 27.06
N VAL A 337 -6.09 10.34 27.99
CA VAL A 337 -7.37 11.03 27.83
C VAL A 337 -7.57 11.98 28.98
N ASP A 338 -7.62 13.27 28.65
CA ASP A 338 -7.75 14.34 29.63
C ASP A 338 -8.99 14.13 30.50
N ASN A 339 -8.85 14.51 31.77
CA ASN A 339 -9.80 14.24 32.86
C ASN A 339 -10.09 12.74 33.17
N ASN A 340 -9.55 11.78 32.41
CA ASN A 340 -9.88 10.35 32.55
C ASN A 340 -8.67 9.50 32.96
N GLY A 341 -7.46 9.81 32.50
CA GLY A 341 -6.22 9.18 32.95
C GLY A 341 -5.30 8.78 31.80
N ILE A 342 -4.47 7.76 32.03
CA ILE A 342 -3.57 7.17 31.03
C ILE A 342 -3.72 5.65 30.98
N ALA A 343 -3.43 5.04 29.82
CA ALA A 343 -3.37 3.59 29.67
C ALA A 343 -2.38 3.16 28.59
N ALA A 344 -1.98 1.89 28.64
CA ALA A 344 -1.36 1.20 27.53
C ALA A 344 -2.24 0.05 27.05
N TYR A 345 -2.43 -0.05 25.74
CA TYR A 345 -3.18 -1.12 25.08
C TYR A 345 -2.30 -1.77 24.02
N LYS A 346 -2.26 -3.10 24.01
CA LYS A 346 -1.43 -3.89 23.11
C LYS A 346 -2.29 -4.65 22.12
N THR A 347 -1.91 -4.64 20.86
CA THR A 347 -2.46 -5.52 19.82
C THR A 347 -1.33 -6.26 19.13
N VAL A 348 -1.50 -7.56 18.87
CA VAL A 348 -0.56 -8.31 18.06
C VAL A 348 -0.94 -8.11 16.60
N ILE A 349 0.01 -7.66 15.79
CA ILE A 349 -0.13 -7.61 14.35
C ILE A 349 0.06 -9.02 13.86
N SER A 350 -1.07 -9.69 13.63
CA SER A 350 -1.13 -11.01 13.02
C SER A 350 -0.22 -11.04 11.80
N SER A 351 0.84 -11.87 11.85
CA SER A 351 1.52 -12.29 10.62
C SER A 351 0.45 -12.90 9.73
N GLY A 352 0.39 -12.48 8.47
CA GLY A 352 -0.59 -13.00 7.52
C GLY A 352 -0.68 -14.51 7.57
N ALA A 353 -1.90 -15.03 7.46
CA ALA A 353 -2.08 -16.44 7.16
C ALA A 353 -1.82 -16.67 5.67
N THR A 354 -1.43 -17.89 5.33
CA THR A 354 -1.67 -18.38 3.98
C THR A 354 -3.15 -18.68 3.85
N VAL A 355 -3.84 -17.93 2.99
CA VAL A 355 -5.29 -18.08 2.77
C VAL A 355 -5.51 -18.70 1.39
N THR A 356 -6.18 -19.84 1.35
CA THR A 356 -6.42 -20.60 0.11
C THR A 356 -7.88 -20.54 -0.29
N TRP A 357 -8.14 -20.60 -1.58
CA TRP A 357 -9.49 -20.79 -2.10
C TRP A 357 -9.97 -22.23 -1.85
N ASP A 358 -11.10 -22.39 -1.17
CA ASP A 358 -11.72 -23.69 -0.90
C ASP A 358 -13.10 -23.87 -1.56
N GLY A 359 -13.70 -22.78 -2.07
CA GLY A 359 -14.98 -22.80 -2.76
C GLY A 359 -16.16 -23.20 -1.87
N GLY A 360 -16.04 -23.07 -0.54
CA GLY A 360 -17.05 -23.51 0.43
C GLY A 360 -18.44 -22.87 0.26
N ALA A 361 -18.54 -21.72 -0.40
CA ALA A 361 -19.82 -21.08 -0.72
C ALA A 361 -20.48 -21.59 -2.01
N GLY A 362 -19.75 -22.35 -2.83
CA GLY A 362 -20.24 -22.82 -4.14
C GLY A 362 -20.36 -21.72 -5.20
N THR A 363 -19.74 -20.56 -4.97
CA THR A 363 -19.68 -19.43 -5.91
C THR A 363 -18.25 -19.24 -6.42
N THR A 364 -18.06 -18.42 -7.46
CA THR A 364 -16.73 -18.03 -7.96
C THR A 364 -16.24 -16.72 -7.36
N LYS A 365 -17.02 -16.09 -6.48
CA LYS A 365 -16.87 -14.69 -6.08
C LYS A 365 -15.81 -14.51 -5.00
N TRP A 366 -14.80 -13.68 -5.26
CA TRP A 366 -13.79 -13.28 -4.29
C TRP A 366 -14.44 -12.69 -3.03
N SER A 367 -15.54 -11.94 -3.20
CA SER A 367 -16.27 -11.25 -2.14
C SER A 367 -17.03 -12.17 -1.16
N ASP A 368 -17.12 -13.47 -1.45
CA ASP A 368 -17.82 -14.44 -0.62
C ASP A 368 -16.86 -15.08 0.39
N ALA A 369 -16.95 -14.64 1.65
CA ALA A 369 -16.06 -15.05 2.73
C ALA A 369 -15.99 -16.57 2.92
N ALA A 370 -17.06 -17.31 2.63
CA ALA A 370 -17.12 -18.76 2.79
C ALA A 370 -16.38 -19.55 1.68
N ASN A 371 -15.83 -18.88 0.66
CA ASN A 371 -14.94 -19.51 -0.34
C ASN A 371 -13.45 -19.51 0.06
N TRP A 372 -13.12 -18.95 1.21
CA TRP A 372 -11.76 -18.86 1.72
C TRP A 372 -11.57 -19.82 2.88
N SER A 373 -10.39 -20.43 3.00
CA SER A 373 -10.06 -21.40 4.05
C SER A 373 -10.27 -20.93 5.48
N THR A 374 -10.30 -19.61 5.70
CA THR A 374 -10.54 -18.97 6.99
C THR A 374 -12.02 -18.65 7.25
N ASN A 375 -12.90 -18.92 6.28
CA ASN A 375 -14.30 -18.45 6.23
C ASN A 375 -14.42 -16.93 6.44
N SER A 376 -13.42 -16.18 6.00
CA SER A 376 -13.28 -14.73 6.09
C SER A 376 -12.53 -14.21 4.88
N LEU A 377 -12.82 -12.98 4.46
CA LEU A 377 -12.09 -12.38 3.34
C LEU A 377 -10.60 -12.22 3.66
N PRO A 378 -9.69 -12.47 2.69
CA PRO A 378 -8.29 -12.18 2.84
C PRO A 378 -8.07 -10.72 3.23
N SER A 379 -7.19 -10.52 4.22
CA SER A 379 -6.79 -9.21 4.71
C SER A 379 -5.50 -8.74 4.04
N PRO A 380 -5.13 -7.46 4.20
CA PRO A 380 -3.88 -6.94 3.67
C PRO A 380 -2.59 -7.64 4.18
N ALA A 381 -2.70 -8.52 5.19
CA ALA A 381 -1.57 -9.24 5.78
C ALA A 381 -1.36 -10.58 5.09
N ASP A 382 -2.42 -11.12 4.51
CA ASP A 382 -2.48 -12.52 4.14
C ASP A 382 -1.80 -12.80 2.81
N ASP A 383 -1.13 -13.95 2.75
CA ASP A 383 -0.57 -14.50 1.52
C ASP A 383 -1.65 -15.36 0.87
N VAL A 384 -2.24 -14.87 -0.22
CA VAL A 384 -3.28 -15.61 -0.92
C VAL A 384 -2.65 -16.60 -1.89
N VAL A 385 -3.06 -17.85 -1.79
CA VAL A 385 -2.62 -18.92 -2.69
C VAL A 385 -3.83 -19.56 -3.36
N LEU A 386 -3.92 -19.39 -4.68
CA LEU A 386 -4.89 -20.07 -5.53
C LEU A 386 -4.21 -21.31 -6.12
N ASP A 387 -4.36 -22.45 -5.44
CA ASP A 387 -3.82 -23.75 -5.84
C ASP A 387 -4.89 -24.85 -5.79
N ASN A 388 -4.48 -26.11 -5.88
CA ASN A 388 -5.38 -27.27 -5.78
C ASN A 388 -5.32 -27.99 -4.42
N SER A 389 -4.90 -27.31 -3.34
CA SER A 389 -4.84 -27.94 -2.01
C SER A 389 -6.22 -28.30 -1.48
N SER A 390 -7.22 -27.46 -1.82
CA SER A 390 -8.59 -27.55 -1.30
C SER A 390 -9.61 -27.85 -2.39
N VAL A 391 -9.46 -27.23 -3.57
CA VAL A 391 -10.31 -27.48 -4.74
C VAL A 391 -9.56 -28.37 -5.74
N SER A 392 -10.07 -29.57 -5.99
CA SER A 392 -9.51 -30.46 -7.01
C SER A 392 -9.90 -30.01 -8.43
N GLY A 393 -8.95 -30.02 -9.37
CA GLY A 393 -9.22 -29.72 -10.78
C GLY A 393 -9.19 -28.23 -11.12
N SER A 394 -9.61 -27.88 -12.33
CA SER A 394 -9.65 -26.48 -12.77
C SER A 394 -10.78 -25.71 -12.09
N TYR A 395 -10.52 -24.46 -11.70
CA TYR A 395 -11.53 -23.56 -11.15
C TYR A 395 -11.24 -22.10 -11.50
N THR A 396 -12.24 -21.26 -11.25
CA THR A 396 -12.21 -19.82 -11.52
C THR A 396 -12.52 -19.05 -10.25
N VAL A 397 -11.76 -17.99 -10.01
CA VAL A 397 -12.05 -16.96 -9.00
C VAL A 397 -12.30 -15.66 -9.74
N ASP A 398 -13.49 -15.09 -9.55
CA ASP A 398 -13.90 -13.81 -10.09
C ASP A 398 -13.70 -12.75 -9.01
N VAL A 399 -12.85 -11.76 -9.28
CA VAL A 399 -12.82 -10.54 -8.47
C VAL A 399 -14.06 -9.73 -8.83
N ASP A 400 -15.06 -9.75 -7.96
CA ASP A 400 -16.40 -9.20 -8.22
C ASP A 400 -16.62 -7.92 -7.41
N ALA A 401 -16.66 -6.76 -8.09
CA ALA A 401 -16.76 -5.45 -7.45
C ALA A 401 -18.04 -5.23 -6.62
N SER A 402 -17.83 -5.06 -5.31
CA SER A 402 -18.58 -4.11 -4.47
C SER A 402 -17.69 -3.36 -3.45
N THR A 403 -16.44 -3.80 -3.25
CA THR A 403 -15.45 -3.21 -2.33
C THR A 403 -14.02 -3.40 -2.86
N LEU A 404 -13.04 -2.71 -2.27
CA LEU A 404 -11.61 -2.84 -2.58
C LEU A 404 -10.96 -3.97 -1.75
N PHE A 405 -10.42 -4.99 -2.43
CA PHE A 405 -9.64 -6.05 -1.82
C PHE A 405 -8.16 -5.69 -1.75
N SER A 406 -7.46 -6.24 -0.76
CA SER A 406 -6.05 -5.97 -0.55
C SER A 406 -5.41 -7.14 0.17
N VAL A 407 -4.29 -7.65 -0.35
CA VAL A 407 -3.59 -8.85 0.13
C VAL A 407 -2.09 -8.61 0.18
N ARG A 408 -1.35 -9.35 1.01
CA ARG A 408 0.11 -9.18 1.09
C ARG A 408 0.77 -9.71 -0.17
N THR A 409 0.54 -10.99 -0.48
CA THR A 409 0.96 -11.60 -1.75
C THR A 409 -0.19 -12.37 -2.38
N LEU A 410 -0.10 -12.60 -3.69
CA LEU A 410 -1.04 -13.41 -4.45
C LEU A 410 -0.28 -14.36 -5.37
N GLN A 411 -0.43 -15.66 -5.12
CA GLN A 411 0.05 -16.71 -6.01
C GLN A 411 -1.12 -17.38 -6.74
N ILE A 412 -0.97 -17.60 -8.04
CA ILE A 412 -1.91 -18.32 -8.88
C ILE A 412 -1.19 -19.50 -9.52
N GLY A 413 -1.64 -20.72 -9.25
CA GLY A 413 -0.98 -21.94 -9.69
C GLY A 413 0.27 -22.30 -8.86
N TYR A 414 0.92 -23.40 -9.23
CA TYR A 414 2.08 -23.96 -8.52
C TYR A 414 2.89 -24.84 -9.47
N SER A 415 4.16 -25.10 -9.14
CA SER A 415 5.02 -25.96 -9.97
C SER A 415 4.45 -27.38 -10.10
N GLY A 416 4.40 -27.91 -11.32
CA GLY A 416 3.83 -29.22 -11.61
C GLY A 416 2.32 -29.25 -11.78
N ASN A 417 1.62 -28.12 -11.63
CA ASN A 417 0.16 -28.08 -11.83
C ASN A 417 -0.21 -28.35 -13.29
N THR A 418 -1.18 -29.23 -13.49
CA THR A 418 -1.75 -29.56 -14.81
C THR A 418 -3.15 -28.99 -15.02
N ASN A 419 -3.77 -28.45 -13.98
CA ASN A 419 -5.09 -27.82 -14.05
C ASN A 419 -4.96 -26.33 -14.37
N THR A 420 -6.06 -25.75 -14.84
CA THR A 420 -6.16 -24.31 -15.05
C THR A 420 -6.81 -23.66 -13.84
N ILE A 421 -6.08 -22.77 -13.15
CA ILE A 421 -6.59 -21.94 -12.07
C ILE A 421 -6.68 -20.52 -12.58
N ASN A 422 -7.89 -20.01 -12.74
CA ASN A 422 -8.14 -18.76 -13.45
C ASN A 422 -8.59 -17.66 -12.48
N LEU A 423 -7.80 -16.59 -12.35
CA LEU A 423 -8.23 -15.35 -11.69
C LEU A 423 -8.77 -14.40 -12.75
N ASN A 424 -10.06 -14.10 -12.68
CA ASN A 424 -10.77 -13.20 -13.57
C ASN A 424 -10.91 -11.81 -12.96
N ILE A 425 -10.51 -10.80 -13.73
CA ILE A 425 -10.76 -9.39 -13.40
C ILE A 425 -11.73 -8.82 -14.42
N THR A 426 -12.89 -8.33 -13.97
CA THR A 426 -13.93 -7.75 -14.85
C THR A 426 -14.27 -6.28 -14.54
N ALA A 427 -13.71 -5.76 -13.44
CA ALA A 427 -13.82 -4.39 -12.94
C ALA A 427 -13.80 -3.26 -13.96
N SER A 428 -14.46 -2.15 -13.60
CA SER A 428 -14.21 -0.83 -14.19
C SER A 428 -13.29 0.07 -13.35
N THR A 429 -12.97 -0.33 -12.12
CA THR A 429 -12.13 0.41 -11.15
C THR A 429 -11.06 -0.52 -10.54
N PRO A 430 -10.05 -0.01 -9.79
CA PRO A 430 -9.23 -0.86 -8.95
C PRO A 430 -10.10 -1.79 -8.10
N GLU A 431 -9.74 -3.07 -8.03
CA GLU A 431 -10.48 -4.08 -7.25
C GLU A 431 -9.57 -4.87 -6.30
N LEU A 432 -8.28 -5.01 -6.62
CA LEU A 432 -7.35 -5.78 -5.81
C LEU A 432 -5.97 -5.13 -5.72
N PHE A 433 -5.58 -4.79 -4.49
CA PHE A 433 -4.23 -4.36 -4.14
C PHE A 433 -3.38 -5.56 -3.69
N PHE A 434 -2.12 -5.58 -4.08
CA PHE A 434 -1.14 -6.57 -3.62
C PHE A 434 0.22 -5.92 -3.38
N GLY A 435 1.05 -6.51 -2.52
CA GLY A 435 2.38 -6.02 -2.23
C GLY A 435 2.72 -6.05 -0.74
N ASP A 436 3.90 -6.54 -0.40
CA ASP A 436 4.42 -6.47 0.98
C ASP A 436 5.36 -5.28 1.22
N GLY A 437 5.64 -4.50 0.18
CA GLY A 437 6.51 -3.33 0.23
C GLY A 437 7.99 -3.65 0.29
N LEU A 438 8.39 -4.92 0.25
CA LEU A 438 9.77 -5.36 0.27
C LEU A 438 10.28 -5.55 -1.17
N SER A 439 11.53 -5.16 -1.41
CA SER A 439 12.14 -5.41 -2.71
C SER A 439 12.64 -6.85 -2.82
N GLY A 440 12.42 -7.49 -3.96
CA GLY A 440 13.03 -8.79 -4.29
C GLY A 440 12.18 -10.00 -3.93
N THR A 441 11.01 -9.79 -3.32
CA THR A 441 9.93 -10.77 -3.19
C THR A 441 9.09 -10.79 -4.48
N ASP A 442 8.36 -11.88 -4.74
CA ASP A 442 7.35 -11.94 -5.79
C ASP A 442 5.97 -11.71 -5.11
N ASP A 443 5.33 -10.58 -5.37
CA ASP A 443 4.07 -10.20 -4.71
C ASP A 443 2.82 -10.62 -5.48
N LEU A 444 2.93 -10.65 -6.81
CA LEU A 444 1.97 -11.34 -7.68
C LEU A 444 2.73 -12.36 -8.52
N LEU A 445 2.53 -13.64 -8.22
CA LEU A 445 3.19 -14.76 -8.88
C LEU A 445 2.17 -15.58 -9.66
N ILE A 446 2.34 -15.65 -10.98
CA ILE A 446 1.59 -16.58 -11.83
C ILE A 446 2.51 -17.74 -12.19
N SER A 447 2.26 -18.89 -11.59
CA SER A 447 3.02 -20.13 -11.78
C SER A 447 2.31 -21.08 -12.75
N GLN A 448 2.91 -22.24 -13.00
CA GLN A 448 2.35 -23.28 -13.86
C GLN A 448 0.87 -23.57 -13.55
N GLY A 449 0.04 -23.65 -14.59
CA GLY A 449 -1.41 -23.84 -14.48
C GLY A 449 -2.20 -22.60 -14.03
N GLY A 450 -1.52 -21.56 -13.53
CA GLY A 450 -2.13 -20.29 -13.19
C GLY A 450 -2.41 -19.42 -14.41
N VAL A 451 -3.62 -18.87 -14.47
CA VAL A 451 -4.05 -17.94 -15.51
C VAL A 451 -4.60 -16.68 -14.85
N LEU A 452 -4.06 -15.53 -15.22
CA LEU A 452 -4.65 -14.24 -14.91
C LEU A 452 -5.36 -13.71 -16.16
N GLN A 453 -6.67 -13.57 -16.08
CA GLN A 453 -7.54 -13.11 -17.16
C GLN A 453 -7.98 -11.67 -16.90
N ASN A 454 -7.43 -10.73 -17.67
CA ASN A 454 -7.89 -9.35 -17.68
C ASN A 454 -9.04 -9.17 -18.65
N SER A 455 -10.26 -9.13 -18.15
CA SER A 455 -11.43 -8.72 -18.95
C SER A 455 -12.04 -7.42 -18.40
N SER A 456 -11.21 -6.57 -17.77
CA SER A 456 -11.66 -5.32 -17.16
C SER A 456 -12.27 -4.37 -18.20
N THR A 457 -13.26 -3.61 -17.75
CA THR A 457 -13.94 -2.55 -18.51
C THR A 457 -13.41 -1.15 -18.18
N ALA A 458 -12.39 -1.06 -17.34
CA ALA A 458 -11.79 0.20 -16.91
C ALA A 458 -11.25 1.02 -18.09
N SER A 459 -11.56 2.32 -18.12
CA SER A 459 -11.11 3.26 -19.15
C SER A 459 -9.73 3.85 -18.87
N SER A 460 -9.27 3.82 -17.60
CA SER A 460 -7.94 4.26 -17.16
C SER A 460 -7.57 3.63 -15.80
N GLY A 461 -6.29 3.64 -15.43
CA GLY A 461 -5.78 3.08 -14.17
C GLY A 461 -5.54 1.56 -14.20
N ASP A 462 -4.92 1.03 -13.15
CA ASP A 462 -4.70 -0.41 -12.96
C ASP A 462 -5.82 -1.02 -12.11
N VAL A 463 -6.35 -2.17 -12.53
CA VAL A 463 -7.40 -2.91 -11.79
C VAL A 463 -6.83 -3.86 -10.74
N LEU A 464 -5.62 -4.34 -11.02
CA LEU A 464 -4.71 -5.02 -10.10
C LEU A 464 -3.60 -4.04 -9.76
N VAL A 465 -3.50 -3.60 -8.52
CA VAL A 465 -2.66 -2.47 -8.13
C VAL A 465 -1.55 -2.94 -7.20
N ARG A 466 -0.30 -2.63 -7.56
CA ARG A 466 0.84 -2.76 -6.62
C ARG A 466 0.76 -1.66 -5.58
N ARG A 467 0.90 -2.02 -4.29
CA ARG A 467 0.89 -1.05 -3.20
C ARG A 467 2.05 -0.06 -3.29
N LEU A 468 3.25 -0.58 -3.51
CA LEU A 468 4.49 0.16 -3.68
C LEU A 468 5.13 -0.21 -5.02
N PRO A 469 4.82 0.54 -6.10
CA PRO A 469 5.28 0.23 -7.44
C PRO A 469 6.79 0.08 -7.59
N SER A 470 7.62 0.68 -6.71
CA SER A 470 9.08 0.55 -6.76
C SER A 470 9.62 -0.76 -6.19
N ASN A 471 8.89 -1.40 -5.29
CA ASN A 471 9.37 -2.54 -4.51
C ASN A 471 8.61 -3.81 -4.86
N ASP A 472 7.28 -3.69 -4.97
CA ASP A 472 6.42 -4.85 -5.21
C ASP A 472 6.56 -5.34 -6.65
N ARG A 473 6.69 -6.66 -6.78
CA ARG A 473 7.02 -7.32 -8.02
C ARG A 473 5.90 -8.19 -8.55
N PHE A 474 5.72 -8.08 -9.86
CA PHE A 474 4.89 -8.98 -10.64
C PHE A 474 5.75 -9.97 -11.42
N ARG A 475 5.45 -11.27 -11.31
CA ARG A 475 6.16 -12.32 -12.03
C ARG A 475 5.22 -13.29 -12.75
N ILE A 476 5.53 -13.55 -14.02
CA ILE A 476 4.99 -14.70 -14.76
C ILE A 476 6.09 -15.75 -14.83
N ALA A 477 5.96 -16.80 -14.03
CA ALA A 477 6.89 -17.92 -14.00
C ALA A 477 6.58 -18.93 -15.11
N GLY A 478 7.46 -19.93 -15.26
CA GLY A 478 7.31 -20.98 -16.27
C GLY A 478 5.95 -21.68 -16.20
N GLY A 479 5.25 -21.73 -17.33
CA GLY A 479 3.92 -22.32 -17.45
C GLY A 479 2.76 -21.46 -16.91
N GLY A 480 3.05 -20.31 -16.32
CA GLY A 480 2.05 -19.30 -15.96
C GLY A 480 1.60 -18.48 -17.17
N ARG A 481 0.37 -17.98 -17.15
CA ARG A 481 -0.21 -17.24 -18.27
C ARG A 481 -0.96 -15.99 -17.86
N VAL A 482 -0.74 -14.92 -18.60
CA VAL A 482 -1.57 -13.71 -18.61
C VAL A 482 -2.33 -13.62 -19.91
N ASN A 483 -3.64 -13.41 -19.81
CA ASN A 483 -4.49 -13.04 -20.93
C ASN A 483 -4.95 -11.60 -20.75
N HIS A 484 -4.48 -10.71 -21.63
CA HIS A 484 -4.93 -9.33 -21.69
C HIS A 484 -6.08 -9.20 -22.70
N ASN A 485 -7.30 -9.31 -22.19
CA ASN A 485 -8.57 -9.20 -22.92
C ASN A 485 -9.32 -7.89 -22.61
N CYS A 486 -8.57 -6.80 -22.44
CA CYS A 486 -9.13 -5.48 -22.15
C CYS A 486 -8.76 -4.49 -23.27
N GLY A 487 -9.70 -3.63 -23.67
CA GLY A 487 -9.50 -2.63 -24.73
C GLY A 487 -8.47 -1.53 -24.40
N ARG A 488 -8.06 -1.42 -23.14
CA ARG A 488 -7.06 -0.44 -22.70
C ARG A 488 -5.68 -0.72 -23.27
N SER A 489 -4.88 0.34 -23.45
CA SER A 489 -3.48 0.19 -23.82
C SER A 489 -2.74 -0.26 -22.59
N VAL A 490 -2.05 -1.39 -22.70
CA VAL A 490 -1.07 -1.78 -21.69
C VAL A 490 0.20 -1.06 -22.11
N ALA A 491 0.40 0.13 -21.54
CA ALA A 491 1.61 0.93 -21.74
C ALA A 491 2.89 0.18 -21.30
N THR A 492 2.73 -0.96 -20.64
CA THR A 492 3.72 -1.96 -20.22
C THR A 492 3.04 -3.34 -20.11
N PRO A 493 3.74 -4.47 -19.94
CA PRO A 493 3.15 -5.67 -19.35
C PRO A 493 2.73 -5.30 -17.92
N TRP A 494 1.49 -4.84 -17.85
CA TRP A 494 0.66 -4.45 -16.71
C TRP A 494 1.10 -3.34 -15.75
N PHE A 495 2.35 -2.88 -15.78
CA PHE A 495 2.88 -2.07 -14.69
C PHE A 495 3.87 -1.01 -15.17
N SER A 496 3.48 0.26 -15.17
CA SER A 496 4.20 1.38 -15.81
C SER A 496 5.54 1.73 -15.15
N ALA A 497 5.76 1.30 -13.91
CA ALA A 497 6.97 1.53 -13.12
C ALA A 497 7.20 0.37 -12.14
N GLY A 498 8.42 -0.15 -12.02
CA GLY A 498 8.76 -1.15 -11.00
C GLY A 498 9.33 -2.48 -11.49
N PRO A 499 9.69 -3.38 -10.56
CA PRO A 499 10.20 -4.70 -10.88
C PRO A 499 9.07 -5.57 -11.46
N SER A 500 9.21 -5.97 -12.73
CA SER A 500 8.41 -7.03 -13.33
C SER A 500 9.35 -8.07 -13.93
N GLN A 501 9.07 -9.36 -13.72
CA GLN A 501 9.85 -10.45 -14.31
C GLN A 501 8.95 -11.36 -15.16
N LEU A 502 9.22 -11.40 -16.46
CA LEU A 502 8.57 -12.31 -17.39
C LEU A 502 9.56 -13.42 -17.70
N ASP A 503 9.43 -14.57 -17.02
CA ASP A 503 10.34 -15.69 -17.21
C ASP A 503 10.26 -16.22 -18.65
N ALA A 504 11.34 -16.82 -19.14
CA ALA A 504 11.44 -17.33 -20.51
C ALA A 504 10.30 -18.30 -20.90
N ALA A 505 9.77 -19.05 -19.93
CA ALA A 505 8.68 -20.01 -20.12
C ALA A 505 7.30 -19.49 -19.66
N GLY A 506 7.19 -18.22 -19.25
CA GLY A 506 5.93 -17.56 -18.90
C GLY A 506 5.23 -17.01 -20.15
N THR A 507 3.91 -17.05 -20.19
CA THR A 507 3.12 -16.59 -21.35
C THR A 507 2.40 -15.28 -21.09
N PHE A 508 2.53 -14.32 -22.01
CA PHE A 508 1.70 -13.12 -22.06
C PHE A 508 0.95 -13.09 -23.40
N GLU A 509 -0.38 -12.96 -23.36
CA GLU A 509 -1.23 -12.93 -24.55
C GLU A 509 -2.07 -11.66 -24.64
N TYR A 510 -2.05 -11.00 -25.80
CA TYR A 510 -3.00 -9.95 -26.17
C TYR A 510 -4.18 -10.54 -26.95
N GLN A 511 -5.42 -10.36 -26.49
CA GLN A 511 -6.62 -10.94 -27.11
C GLN A 511 -7.53 -9.93 -27.84
N VAL A 512 -7.56 -8.67 -27.39
CA VAL A 512 -8.36 -7.60 -28.03
C VAL A 512 -7.51 -6.39 -28.38
N ASN A 513 -7.88 -5.73 -29.48
CA ASN A 513 -7.24 -4.51 -29.94
C ASN A 513 -8.24 -3.34 -29.79
N ALA A 514 -8.03 -2.48 -28.80
CA ALA A 514 -8.58 -1.13 -28.86
C ALA A 514 -7.50 -0.04 -28.67
N SER A 515 -6.23 -0.43 -28.56
CA SER A 515 -5.07 0.48 -28.55
C SER A 515 -3.76 -0.28 -28.79
N THR A 516 -2.72 0.44 -29.23
CA THR A 516 -1.39 -0.10 -29.55
C THR A 516 -0.74 -0.73 -28.31
N PRO A 517 -0.41 -2.04 -28.31
CA PRO A 517 0.41 -2.63 -27.27
C PRO A 517 1.79 -1.97 -27.19
N SER A 518 2.21 -1.59 -25.98
CA SER A 518 3.55 -1.02 -25.76
C SER A 518 4.55 -2.14 -25.51
N VAL A 519 5.35 -2.46 -26.53
CA VAL A 519 6.31 -3.59 -26.49
C VAL A 519 7.77 -3.15 -26.74
N SER A 520 8.00 -1.88 -27.07
CA SER A 520 9.33 -1.30 -27.31
C SER A 520 10.22 -1.36 -26.07
N GLY A 521 11.41 -1.94 -26.20
CA GLY A 521 12.41 -2.04 -25.12
C GLY A 521 12.13 -3.14 -24.11
N ARG A 522 11.29 -4.13 -24.45
CA ARG A 522 10.81 -5.15 -23.51
C ARG A 522 11.32 -6.55 -23.81
N THR A 523 11.33 -7.37 -22.76
CA THR A 523 11.64 -8.79 -22.83
C THR A 523 10.47 -9.61 -22.33
N TYR A 524 10.04 -10.60 -23.10
CA TYR A 524 8.99 -11.58 -22.75
C TYR A 524 9.54 -13.00 -22.82
N GLY A 525 8.91 -13.93 -22.10
CA GLY A 525 8.99 -15.35 -22.39
C GLY A 525 8.28 -15.68 -23.70
N HIS A 526 7.10 -16.28 -23.60
CA HIS A 526 6.21 -16.47 -24.73
C HIS A 526 5.28 -15.27 -24.88
N LEU A 527 5.32 -14.60 -26.03
CA LEU A 527 4.42 -13.50 -26.37
C LEU A 527 3.42 -13.96 -27.43
N SER A 528 2.12 -13.82 -27.15
CA SER A 528 1.03 -14.22 -28.05
C SER A 528 0.17 -13.02 -28.48
N PHE A 529 -0.17 -12.95 -29.76
CA PHE A 529 -1.13 -11.99 -30.32
C PHE A 529 -2.32 -12.75 -30.93
N ALA A 530 -3.39 -12.88 -30.17
CA ALA A 530 -4.56 -13.69 -30.50
C ALA A 530 -5.82 -12.84 -30.73
N GLY A 531 -6.87 -13.48 -31.25
CA GLY A 531 -8.24 -12.94 -31.33
C GLY A 531 -8.50 -11.87 -32.40
N LYS A 532 -7.53 -10.99 -32.66
CA LYS A 532 -7.57 -9.92 -33.67
C LYS A 532 -6.16 -9.57 -34.17
N THR A 533 -6.08 -8.73 -35.19
CA THR A 533 -4.83 -8.07 -35.58
C THR A 533 -4.49 -6.95 -34.61
N HIS A 534 -3.28 -6.98 -34.04
CA HIS A 534 -2.73 -5.97 -33.14
C HIS A 534 -1.67 -5.13 -33.86
N SER A 535 -1.61 -3.83 -33.57
CA SER A 535 -0.62 -2.94 -34.15
C SER A 535 0.39 -2.49 -33.09
N ILE A 536 1.69 -2.65 -33.32
CA ILE A 536 2.76 -2.25 -32.39
C ILE A 536 3.72 -1.25 -33.03
N SER A 537 4.33 -0.37 -32.23
CA SER A 537 5.30 0.63 -32.67
C SER A 537 6.36 0.93 -31.61
N GLY A 538 7.46 1.58 -32.00
CA GLY A 538 8.57 1.97 -31.12
C GLY A 538 9.96 1.75 -31.69
N SER A 539 10.98 2.28 -31.01
CA SER A 539 12.36 2.35 -31.52
C SER A 539 13.37 1.47 -30.77
N SER A 540 12.99 0.91 -29.63
CA SER A 540 13.84 0.00 -28.85
C SER A 540 13.49 -1.45 -29.13
N ALA A 541 14.46 -2.35 -28.98
CA ALA A 541 14.26 -3.76 -29.32
C ALA A 541 13.14 -4.42 -28.50
N LEU A 542 12.36 -5.28 -29.17
CA LEU A 542 11.46 -6.24 -28.54
C LEU A 542 12.17 -7.59 -28.50
N THR A 543 12.33 -8.15 -27.31
CA THR A 543 12.94 -9.46 -27.09
C THR A 543 11.91 -10.45 -26.60
N VAL A 544 11.87 -11.64 -27.21
CA VAL A 544 10.94 -12.71 -26.84
C VAL A 544 11.68 -14.05 -26.84
N THR A 545 11.26 -14.97 -25.97
CA THR A 545 11.64 -16.38 -26.13
C THR A 545 10.86 -16.96 -27.30
N ASP A 546 9.53 -17.03 -27.23
CA ASP A 546 8.71 -17.46 -28.38
C ASP A 546 7.73 -16.36 -28.78
N LEU A 547 7.52 -16.19 -30.10
CA LEU A 547 6.45 -15.36 -30.65
C LEU A 547 5.39 -16.25 -31.28
N LEU A 548 4.17 -16.14 -30.77
CA LEU A 548 3.01 -16.88 -31.25
C LEU A 548 1.95 -15.91 -31.80
N ILE A 549 1.44 -16.20 -32.98
CA ILE A 549 0.27 -15.52 -33.55
C ILE A 549 -0.72 -16.62 -33.91
N PRO A 550 -1.64 -17.00 -33.01
CA PRO A 550 -2.60 -18.07 -33.26
C PRO A 550 -3.51 -17.79 -34.47
N SER A 551 -4.21 -18.82 -34.95
CA SER A 551 -5.24 -18.66 -35.98
C SER A 551 -6.29 -17.63 -35.53
N GLY A 552 -6.63 -16.69 -36.42
CA GLY A 552 -7.54 -15.57 -36.10
C GLY A 552 -6.87 -14.37 -35.42
N GLY A 553 -5.62 -14.50 -34.98
CA GLY A 553 -4.79 -13.39 -34.53
C GLY A 553 -4.03 -12.69 -35.66
N GLY A 554 -3.41 -11.56 -35.35
CA GLY A 554 -2.49 -10.90 -36.25
C GLY A 554 -1.57 -9.91 -35.54
N LEU A 555 -0.43 -9.62 -36.14
CA LEU A 555 0.51 -8.61 -35.69
C LEU A 555 0.95 -7.73 -36.87
N THR A 556 0.75 -6.43 -36.74
CA THR A 556 1.31 -5.40 -37.62
C THR A 556 2.29 -4.57 -36.82
N SER A 557 3.58 -4.72 -37.09
CA SER A 557 4.63 -3.95 -36.44
C SER A 557 5.13 -2.83 -37.33
N THR A 558 5.18 -1.61 -36.82
CA THR A 558 5.86 -0.46 -37.44
C THR A 558 7.10 -0.03 -36.64
N MET A 559 7.59 -0.91 -35.76
CA MET A 559 8.77 -0.63 -34.95
C MET A 559 10.03 -0.47 -35.82
N SER A 560 10.96 0.36 -35.38
CA SER A 560 12.32 0.41 -35.92
C SER A 560 13.33 -0.37 -35.08
N GLY A 561 12.99 -0.69 -33.83
CA GLY A 561 13.82 -1.54 -32.97
C GLY A 561 13.74 -3.02 -33.37
N ASP A 562 14.84 -3.75 -33.18
CA ASP A 562 14.93 -5.17 -33.53
C ASP A 562 13.84 -6.02 -32.87
N LEU A 563 13.34 -7.03 -33.59
CA LEU A 563 12.59 -8.15 -33.03
C LEU A 563 13.57 -9.31 -32.77
N ASN A 564 14.00 -9.46 -31.52
CA ASN A 564 14.88 -10.54 -31.09
C ASN A 564 14.06 -11.75 -30.63
N ILE A 565 14.30 -12.91 -31.23
CA ILE A 565 13.63 -14.18 -30.90
C ILE A 565 14.69 -15.19 -30.47
N ALA A 566 14.58 -15.70 -29.24
CA ALA A 566 15.50 -16.70 -28.67
C ALA A 566 15.01 -18.16 -28.82
N GLY A 567 13.73 -18.36 -29.12
CA GLY A 567 13.04 -19.62 -29.32
C GLY A 567 12.36 -19.66 -30.69
N ASN A 568 11.08 -19.99 -30.77
CA ASN A 568 10.37 -20.19 -32.03
C ASN A 568 9.53 -18.99 -32.46
N LEU A 569 9.30 -18.90 -33.77
CA LEU A 569 8.28 -18.05 -34.38
C LEU A 569 7.18 -18.93 -34.95
N THR A 570 5.95 -18.79 -34.45
CA THR A 570 4.79 -19.55 -34.95
C THR A 570 3.67 -18.61 -35.37
N VAL A 571 3.31 -18.64 -36.65
CA VAL A 571 2.34 -17.72 -37.26
C VAL A 571 1.15 -18.50 -37.81
N GLY A 572 0.13 -18.78 -37.01
CA GLY A 572 -1.17 -19.30 -37.48
C GLY A 572 -2.12 -18.21 -38.02
N GLY A 573 -1.86 -16.94 -37.70
CA GLY A 573 -2.59 -15.77 -38.19
C GLY A 573 -1.82 -14.98 -39.24
N THR A 574 -1.80 -13.65 -39.12
CA THR A 574 -1.05 -12.75 -40.02
C THR A 574 0.11 -12.07 -39.29
N LEU A 575 1.31 -12.07 -39.88
CA LEU A 575 2.46 -11.30 -39.41
C LEU A 575 2.89 -10.31 -40.49
N THR A 576 2.85 -9.03 -40.16
CA THR A 576 3.36 -7.93 -40.99
C THR A 576 4.39 -7.16 -40.19
N LEU A 577 5.65 -7.18 -40.63
CA LEU A 577 6.72 -6.36 -40.05
C LEU A 577 6.91 -5.09 -40.89
N GLY A 578 7.44 -4.04 -40.27
CA GLY A 578 7.81 -2.81 -40.96
C GLY A 578 9.11 -3.00 -41.73
N ALA A 579 9.26 -2.33 -42.87
CA ALA A 579 10.44 -2.50 -43.75
C ALA A 579 11.78 -2.16 -43.07
N THR A 580 11.75 -1.35 -42.01
CA THR A 580 12.94 -0.98 -41.23
C THR A 580 13.16 -1.88 -40.01
N GLN A 581 12.21 -2.76 -39.67
CA GLN A 581 12.35 -3.65 -38.53
C GLN A 581 13.18 -4.88 -38.91
N ARG A 582 14.31 -5.07 -38.26
CA ARG A 582 15.09 -6.30 -38.38
C ARG A 582 14.54 -7.36 -37.43
N ILE A 583 14.39 -8.58 -37.92
CA ILE A 583 14.13 -9.78 -37.11
C ILE A 583 15.45 -10.53 -36.89
N VAL A 584 15.75 -10.87 -35.64
CA VAL A 584 16.99 -11.53 -35.24
C VAL A 584 16.67 -12.81 -34.49
N PHE A 585 17.06 -13.95 -35.05
CA PHE A 585 17.04 -15.24 -34.38
C PHE A 585 18.37 -15.42 -33.64
N ASN A 586 18.33 -15.32 -32.31
CA ASN A 586 19.51 -15.24 -31.45
C ASN A 586 19.53 -16.28 -30.31
N GLY A 587 18.77 -17.36 -30.48
CA GLY A 587 18.66 -18.47 -29.54
C GLY A 587 19.88 -19.39 -29.49
N THR A 588 20.13 -19.98 -28.32
CA THR A 588 21.17 -21.00 -28.16
C THR A 588 20.69 -22.40 -28.52
N SER A 589 19.38 -22.64 -28.47
CA SER A 589 18.72 -23.88 -28.90
C SER A 589 18.26 -23.76 -30.36
N PRO A 590 18.06 -24.88 -31.07
CA PRO A 590 17.46 -24.86 -32.41
C PRO A 590 16.11 -24.15 -32.42
N GLN A 591 15.94 -23.22 -33.36
CA GLN A 591 14.74 -22.42 -33.52
C GLN A 591 13.95 -22.87 -34.75
N THR A 592 12.65 -22.65 -34.74
CA THR A 592 11.78 -22.95 -35.89
C THR A 592 10.92 -21.75 -36.28
N ILE A 593 10.66 -21.62 -37.59
CA ILE A 593 9.64 -20.74 -38.14
C ILE A 593 8.53 -21.63 -38.70
N SER A 594 7.32 -21.53 -38.16
CA SER A 594 6.22 -22.46 -38.47
C SER A 594 4.86 -21.77 -38.60
N GLY A 595 3.87 -22.50 -39.14
CA GLY A 595 2.52 -22.01 -39.41
C GLY A 595 2.33 -21.55 -40.85
N ASN A 596 1.57 -20.48 -41.05
CA ASN A 596 1.38 -19.79 -42.32
C ASN A 596 2.69 -19.20 -42.84
N ALA A 597 2.73 -18.93 -44.14
CA ALA A 597 3.88 -18.32 -44.77
C ALA A 597 4.22 -16.96 -44.14
N VAL A 598 5.50 -16.70 -43.91
CA VAL A 598 5.99 -15.49 -43.25
C VAL A 598 6.68 -14.58 -44.24
N ALA A 599 6.31 -13.30 -44.26
CA ALA A 599 6.97 -12.26 -45.04
C ALA A 599 7.75 -11.32 -44.09
N VAL A 600 9.07 -11.38 -44.17
CA VAL A 600 9.98 -10.44 -43.50
C VAL A 600 10.26 -9.29 -44.47
N THR A 601 9.60 -8.16 -44.26
CA THR A 601 9.77 -6.97 -45.11
C THR A 601 11.10 -6.26 -44.89
N GLY A 602 11.64 -6.32 -43.67
CA GLY A 602 12.98 -5.83 -43.32
C GLY A 602 14.05 -6.91 -43.38
N LYS A 603 15.12 -6.73 -42.59
CA LYS A 603 16.26 -7.65 -42.54
C LYS A 603 15.95 -8.86 -41.67
N MET A 604 16.47 -10.03 -42.07
CA MET A 604 16.48 -11.24 -41.25
C MET A 604 17.91 -11.59 -40.89
N GLU A 605 18.19 -11.78 -39.60
CA GLU A 605 19.51 -12.21 -39.12
C GLU A 605 19.41 -13.49 -38.29
N ILE A 606 20.33 -14.42 -38.53
CA ILE A 606 20.59 -15.56 -37.65
C ILE A 606 21.95 -15.32 -36.98
N SER A 607 21.93 -15.10 -35.67
CA SER A 607 23.10 -14.58 -34.95
C SER A 607 23.69 -15.53 -33.91
N ARG A 608 23.12 -16.73 -33.72
CA ARG A 608 23.61 -17.71 -32.75
C ARG A 608 23.60 -19.16 -33.27
N SER A 609 24.40 -20.01 -32.61
CA SER A 609 24.75 -21.35 -33.06
C SER A 609 23.60 -22.36 -33.10
N GLY A 610 22.46 -22.09 -32.46
CA GLY A 610 21.30 -22.99 -32.47
C GLY A 610 20.72 -23.23 -33.86
N GLY A 611 20.87 -22.25 -34.76
CA GLY A 611 20.33 -22.29 -36.11
C GLY A 611 18.79 -22.19 -36.16
N VAL A 612 18.27 -22.03 -37.37
CA VAL A 612 16.82 -21.90 -37.63
C VAL A 612 16.41 -22.95 -38.66
N SER A 613 15.31 -23.65 -38.41
CA SER A 613 14.65 -24.51 -39.40
C SER A 613 13.34 -23.90 -39.87
N LEU A 614 13.12 -23.92 -41.19
CA LEU A 614 11.87 -23.49 -41.79
C LEU A 614 10.89 -24.67 -41.83
N GLY A 615 9.77 -24.51 -41.12
CA GLY A 615 8.59 -25.36 -41.21
C GLY A 615 7.48 -24.76 -42.08
N THR A 616 7.73 -23.59 -42.68
CA THR A 616 6.81 -22.88 -43.57
C THR A 616 7.59 -22.02 -44.57
N ASN A 617 6.91 -21.56 -45.62
CA ASN A 617 7.53 -20.69 -46.62
C ASN A 617 7.89 -19.34 -46.00
N VAL A 618 9.08 -18.84 -46.33
CA VAL A 618 9.58 -17.54 -45.84
C VAL A 618 10.03 -16.69 -47.01
N THR A 619 9.58 -15.44 -47.04
CA THR A 619 10.07 -14.41 -47.97
C THR A 619 10.84 -13.36 -47.17
N VAL A 620 12.06 -13.04 -47.58
CA VAL A 620 12.87 -11.95 -47.03
C VAL A 620 13.04 -10.87 -48.10
N SER A 621 12.49 -9.68 -47.85
CA SER A 621 12.44 -8.61 -48.86
C SER A 621 13.69 -7.73 -48.90
N ASP A 622 14.33 -7.49 -47.75
CA ASP A 622 15.64 -6.82 -47.68
C ASP A 622 16.75 -7.90 -47.69
N SER A 623 17.52 -8.04 -46.61
CA SER A 623 18.70 -8.87 -46.58
C SER A 623 18.60 -10.00 -45.55
N LEU A 624 19.09 -11.18 -45.93
CA LEU A 624 19.34 -12.30 -45.03
C LEU A 624 20.82 -12.28 -44.61
N VAL A 625 21.07 -12.28 -43.31
CA VAL A 625 22.41 -12.30 -42.71
C VAL A 625 22.55 -13.54 -41.83
N LEU A 626 23.61 -14.32 -42.07
CA LEU A 626 24.00 -15.45 -41.23
C LEU A 626 25.27 -15.08 -40.47
N SER A 627 25.11 -14.45 -39.31
CA SER A 627 26.23 -14.08 -38.43
C SER A 627 26.75 -15.29 -37.64
N SER A 628 25.88 -16.26 -37.32
CA SER A 628 26.23 -17.55 -36.72
C SER A 628 25.09 -18.55 -36.89
N GLY A 629 25.36 -19.86 -36.76
CA GLY A 629 24.36 -20.92 -36.92
C GLY A 629 24.00 -21.25 -38.37
N THR A 630 23.13 -22.24 -38.55
CA THR A 630 22.67 -22.71 -39.87
C THR A 630 21.22 -22.34 -40.12
N LEU A 631 20.86 -22.05 -41.38
CA LEU A 631 19.47 -22.00 -41.84
C LEU A 631 19.14 -23.31 -42.57
N ASN A 632 18.21 -24.11 -42.03
CA ASN A 632 17.70 -25.31 -42.67
C ASN A 632 16.35 -25.02 -43.33
N ILE A 633 16.30 -25.10 -44.66
CA ILE A 633 15.09 -24.79 -45.43
C ILE A 633 14.12 -25.98 -45.48
N GLY A 634 14.63 -27.21 -45.31
CA GLY A 634 13.82 -28.42 -45.38
C GLY A 634 12.99 -28.52 -46.68
N GLY A 635 11.69 -28.79 -46.55
CA GLY A 635 10.73 -28.82 -47.67
C GLY A 635 10.04 -27.48 -47.94
N SER A 636 10.42 -26.40 -47.26
CA SER A 636 9.82 -25.08 -47.43
C SER A 636 10.48 -24.28 -48.56
N LEU A 637 9.79 -23.24 -49.04
CA LEU A 637 10.35 -22.27 -49.97
C LEU A 637 10.95 -21.08 -49.21
N LEU A 638 12.20 -20.73 -49.53
CA LEU A 638 12.82 -19.47 -49.12
C LEU A 638 12.93 -18.55 -50.34
N THR A 639 12.25 -17.41 -50.31
CA THR A 639 12.33 -16.37 -51.34
C THR A 639 13.15 -15.19 -50.84
N LEU A 640 14.14 -14.74 -51.59
CA LEU A 640 14.99 -13.59 -51.26
C LEU A 640 14.79 -12.51 -52.34
N ASN A 641 14.20 -11.38 -51.98
CA ASN A 641 13.99 -10.26 -52.92
C ASN A 641 15.06 -9.16 -52.80
N GLY A 642 15.94 -9.22 -51.79
CA GLY A 642 17.09 -8.32 -51.63
C GLY A 642 18.42 -9.06 -51.47
N GLY A 643 19.48 -8.34 -51.07
CA GLY A 643 20.86 -8.83 -51.12
C GLY A 643 21.25 -9.83 -50.02
N ILE A 644 22.17 -10.76 -50.32
CA ILE A 644 22.73 -11.71 -49.34
C ILE A 644 24.03 -11.11 -48.74
N GLY A 645 24.05 -10.85 -47.44
CA GLY A 645 25.26 -10.35 -46.75
C GLY A 645 26.06 -11.49 -46.12
N THR A 646 27.32 -11.68 -46.53
CA THR A 646 28.21 -12.70 -45.94
C THR A 646 29.33 -12.04 -45.13
N GLN A 647 29.46 -12.36 -43.83
CA GLN A 647 30.73 -12.27 -43.13
C GLN A 647 31.19 -13.69 -42.81
N ALA A 648 32.32 -14.08 -43.40
CA ALA A 648 33.02 -15.37 -43.28
C ALA A 648 32.22 -16.63 -43.68
N CYS A 649 32.08 -16.83 -44.99
CA CYS A 649 31.55 -18.04 -45.60
C CYS A 649 32.49 -19.25 -45.41
N ARG A 650 32.01 -20.32 -44.74
CA ARG A 650 32.57 -21.69 -44.82
C ARG A 650 31.51 -22.80 -44.61
N HIS A 651 30.29 -22.71 -45.14
CA HIS A 651 29.40 -23.89 -45.18
C HIS A 651 28.56 -23.97 -46.46
N SER A 652 28.40 -25.21 -46.95
CA SER A 652 27.73 -25.59 -48.19
C SER A 652 26.22 -25.33 -48.12
N LEU A 653 25.71 -24.46 -48.99
CA LEU A 653 24.29 -24.44 -49.36
C LEU A 653 23.97 -25.74 -50.11
N ARG A 654 23.24 -26.66 -49.47
CA ARG A 654 22.64 -27.83 -50.14
C ARG A 654 21.13 -27.63 -50.23
N GLY A 655 20.66 -27.25 -51.40
CA GLY A 655 19.26 -27.11 -51.78
C GLY A 655 19.17 -26.58 -53.21
N ASN A 656 18.14 -27.00 -53.96
CA ASN A 656 17.94 -26.61 -55.36
C ASN A 656 17.78 -25.09 -55.48
N CYS A 657 18.87 -24.40 -55.79
CA CYS A 657 18.93 -22.96 -55.93
C CYS A 657 18.59 -22.60 -57.38
N PHE A 658 17.37 -22.13 -57.63
CA PHE A 658 17.05 -21.40 -58.86
C PHE A 658 17.35 -19.92 -58.63
N LEU A 659 18.54 -19.46 -58.99
CA LEU A 659 18.75 -18.04 -59.28
C LEU A 659 18.20 -17.79 -60.68
N SER A 660 17.06 -17.08 -60.80
CA SER A 660 16.76 -16.39 -62.06
C SER A 660 17.52 -15.07 -62.03
N CYS A 661 18.49 -14.91 -62.92
CA CYS A 661 19.16 -13.64 -63.18
C CYS A 661 18.20 -12.58 -63.73
#